data_AF-E1Y801-F1
#
_entry.id   AF-E1Y801-F1
#
_cell.length_a   1.000
_cell.length_b   1.000
_cell.length_c   1.000
_cell.angle_alpha   90.00
_cell.angle_beta   90.00
_cell.angle_gamma   90.00
#
_symmetry.space_group_name_H-M   'P 1'
#
loop_
_entity.id
_entity.type
_entity.pdbx_description
1 polymer ?
#
loop_
_entity_poly.entity_id
_entity_poly.type
_entity_poly.pdbx_seq_one_letter_code
_entity_poly.pdbx_strand_id
1 'polypeptide(L)'
;MLICAEIWIIMPANNNFKISTENNYRQKIVLRESFMDFASRFAHLAGTVVLMSGGKQDCARYHILGILPWLTFSGYNQNLTITTSEGTLHYNSNPFDVLRFILDKYKISVVCNDIPFLSGLMGYLSYDLKDSLEKLPRTSLNDIQLPDILFYAPSITVVHDSLTNETELIISPQNKDKDKALHTFRQICEDGISKKTNEIYAGKFTSCFNKDSYIEAVNKIKEYIKAGDVYQVNLSQRFIADFAGDAFALFATLYEKNPAAFFSYINGGTLQIISTSPERFILQQAARIETRPIKGTRPRGATPSQDEKLKRDLLESSKDDAELSMIVDLLRNDFGKVCKAGSVKVVEHKRIEAYRNVYHLVSVVKGILKDDKDQVDLIKAIFPGGSITGCPKIRAMEIIDELEPCRRHIYTGSIGYISFHNTMDFSIAIRTISLINNKIVYSVGGGIVLDSNPEDEYDETLHKGRTIMNVCETTQEAVIEKSFIWHNGLLKPDDNAYVCACSEGFMYGYGFFETIRVNKGNPAFLNEHIHRFNNAWEYFFKGSPPDLTWEDIIKQVITANGLLNETASAKIIAAKGGEKYSMADYDLLVLAKPYSKRPQIESNKGLNLALYSEPRQTPLARYKTLNYLYYLLAGQWAKEKGADEALVVNPDGSISETNTANILIIYGKKILNPVSTHVLCGIMGTAVKKLLSEWGYQFEDKQILPDDLFAADGVILTNSLMGAVPAIGLDGKKLNNSFELCERINKEIL
;
A
#
# COMPACT_ATOMS: atom_id res chain seq x y z
N MET A 1 38.86 -3.15 -38.69
CA MET A 1 39.57 -3.60 -37.48
C MET A 1 38.69 -3.28 -36.29
N LEU A 2 37.93 -4.27 -35.83
CA LEU A 2 38.00 -4.86 -34.48
C LEU A 2 36.78 -4.36 -33.68
N ILE A 3 35.85 -5.14 -33.12
CA ILE A 3 35.70 -6.58 -32.89
C ILE A 3 34.18 -6.86 -32.84
N CYS A 4 33.74 -7.86 -33.61
CA CYS A 4 32.45 -8.51 -33.45
C CYS A 4 32.40 -9.28 -32.13
N ALA A 5 31.33 -9.10 -31.35
CA ALA A 5 30.90 -10.06 -30.34
C ALA A 5 29.39 -10.27 -30.54
N GLU A 6 29.09 -11.38 -31.19
CA GLU A 6 27.80 -11.76 -31.72
C GLU A 6 26.83 -12.27 -30.62
N ILE A 7 25.64 -11.67 -30.55
CA ILE A 7 24.49 -12.23 -29.86
C ILE A 7 23.38 -12.51 -30.90
N TRP A 8 23.55 -13.63 -31.62
CA TRP A 8 22.53 -14.22 -32.50
C TRP A 8 21.33 -14.77 -31.70
N ILE A 9 20.24 -14.00 -31.60
CA ILE A 9 18.91 -14.60 -31.76
C ILE A 9 18.92 -15.20 -33.17
N ILE A 10 18.50 -16.45 -33.39
CA ILE A 10 18.37 -16.94 -34.78
C ILE A 10 17.22 -16.14 -35.43
N MET A 11 17.57 -14.98 -35.97
CA MET A 11 16.80 -14.22 -36.94
C MET A 11 17.43 -14.52 -38.30
N PRO A 12 16.67 -14.97 -39.32
CA PRO A 12 17.24 -15.28 -40.62
C PRO A 12 17.93 -14.03 -41.20
N ALA A 13 19.24 -14.15 -41.42
CA ALA A 13 20.08 -13.12 -42.00
C ALA A 13 19.77 -12.96 -43.49
N ASN A 14 19.76 -11.71 -43.97
CA ASN A 14 19.53 -11.27 -45.34
C ASN A 14 18.09 -11.37 -45.88
N ASN A 15 17.29 -10.35 -45.58
CA ASN A 15 16.60 -9.58 -46.61
C ASN A 15 15.95 -8.35 -45.97
N ASN A 16 15.81 -7.28 -46.77
CA ASN A 16 14.88 -6.17 -46.50
C ASN A 16 13.62 -6.70 -45.79
N PHE A 17 13.17 -6.04 -44.73
CA PHE A 17 11.84 -6.27 -44.14
C PHE A 17 10.79 -6.09 -45.24
N LYS A 18 10.53 -7.12 -46.05
CA LYS A 18 9.24 -7.31 -46.68
C LYS A 18 8.43 -8.01 -45.61
N ILE A 19 7.70 -7.19 -44.86
CA ILE A 19 6.45 -7.58 -44.21
C ILE A 19 5.60 -8.16 -45.35
N SER A 20 5.68 -9.48 -45.60
CA SER A 20 4.84 -10.14 -46.59
C SER A 20 3.43 -10.12 -46.04
N THR A 21 2.52 -9.44 -46.71
CA THR A 21 1.18 -9.02 -46.27
C THR A 21 0.19 -10.14 -45.91
N GLU A 22 0.65 -11.35 -45.60
CA GLU A 22 -0.15 -12.51 -45.26
C GLU A 22 0.36 -13.09 -43.90
N ASN A 23 -0.27 -12.70 -42.77
CA ASN A 23 -0.11 -13.19 -41.37
C ASN A 23 1.00 -12.63 -40.43
N ASN A 24 1.22 -11.30 -40.36
CA ASN A 24 2.38 -10.60 -39.72
C ASN A 24 2.34 -10.22 -38.21
N TYR A 25 1.89 -11.06 -37.28
CA TYR A 25 1.85 -10.66 -35.84
C TYR A 25 2.59 -11.58 -34.88
N ARG A 26 3.14 -12.71 -35.36
CA ARG A 26 3.81 -13.74 -34.57
C ARG A 26 5.14 -14.12 -35.21
N GLN A 27 6.15 -14.37 -34.38
CA GLN A 27 7.46 -14.82 -34.81
C GLN A 27 8.04 -15.82 -33.80
N LYS A 28 8.49 -16.99 -34.27
CA LYS A 28 9.27 -17.91 -33.43
C LYS A 28 10.63 -17.29 -33.10
N ILE A 29 11.01 -17.35 -31.82
CA ILE A 29 12.28 -16.85 -31.31
C ILE A 29 12.97 -17.93 -30.47
N VAL A 30 14.29 -17.78 -30.28
CA VAL A 30 15.09 -18.65 -29.41
C VAL A 30 15.61 -17.80 -28.25
N LEU A 31 15.28 -18.21 -27.02
CA LEU A 31 15.82 -17.61 -25.81
C LEU A 31 17.19 -18.23 -25.50
N ARG A 32 18.19 -17.40 -25.18
CA ARG A 32 19.54 -17.84 -24.79
C ARG A 32 19.69 -18.07 -23.28
N GLU A 33 18.68 -17.67 -22.53
CA GLU A 33 18.61 -17.71 -21.07
C GLU A 33 17.26 -18.31 -20.66
N SER A 34 17.05 -18.55 -19.37
CA SER A 34 15.75 -19.04 -18.91
C SER A 34 14.66 -17.99 -19.16
N PHE A 35 13.39 -18.43 -19.28
CA PHE A 35 12.28 -17.49 -19.43
C PHE A 35 12.21 -16.49 -18.26
N MET A 36 12.55 -16.94 -17.04
CA MET A 36 12.61 -16.08 -15.84
C MET A 36 13.66 -14.97 -15.99
N ASP A 37 14.87 -15.32 -16.41
CA ASP A 37 15.96 -14.35 -16.62
C ASP A 37 15.59 -13.36 -17.73
N PHE A 38 14.97 -13.85 -18.82
CA PHE A 38 14.49 -13.01 -19.89
C PHE A 38 13.41 -12.03 -19.42
N ALA A 39 12.45 -12.49 -18.63
CA ALA A 39 11.39 -11.65 -18.06
C ALA A 39 11.94 -10.58 -17.09
N SER A 40 13.02 -10.90 -16.35
CA SER A 40 13.66 -9.96 -15.40
C SER A 40 14.09 -8.64 -16.05
N ARG A 41 14.48 -8.67 -17.33
CA ARG A 41 14.89 -7.49 -18.11
C ARG A 41 13.80 -6.43 -18.18
N PHE A 42 12.54 -6.86 -18.17
CA PHE A 42 11.37 -6.00 -18.33
C PHE A 42 10.60 -5.78 -17.02
N ALA A 43 10.95 -6.51 -15.95
CA ALA A 43 10.20 -6.51 -14.70
C ALA A 43 10.06 -5.12 -14.07
N HIS A 44 11.06 -4.24 -14.26
CA HIS A 44 11.06 -2.88 -13.72
C HIS A 44 10.09 -1.92 -14.43
N LEU A 45 9.61 -2.25 -15.63
CA LEU A 45 8.69 -1.41 -16.39
C LEU A 45 7.27 -1.52 -15.82
N ALA A 46 6.63 -0.37 -15.60
CA ALA A 46 5.23 -0.33 -15.21
C ALA A 46 4.34 -0.93 -16.32
N GLY A 47 3.36 -1.72 -15.91
CA GLY A 47 2.48 -2.50 -16.78
C GLY A 47 3.04 -3.84 -17.24
N THR A 48 4.23 -4.24 -16.78
CA THR A 48 4.75 -5.59 -17.05
C THR A 48 3.94 -6.64 -16.30
N VAL A 49 3.52 -7.68 -17.01
CA VAL A 49 2.84 -8.85 -16.45
C VAL A 49 3.58 -10.12 -16.85
N VAL A 50 3.92 -10.96 -15.88
CA VAL A 50 4.54 -12.26 -16.09
C VAL A 50 3.62 -13.32 -15.50
N LEU A 51 3.17 -14.26 -16.33
CA LEU A 51 2.39 -15.42 -15.92
C LEU A 51 3.22 -16.66 -16.20
N MET A 52 3.50 -17.48 -15.19
CA MET A 52 4.31 -18.68 -15.35
C MET A 52 3.56 -19.90 -14.85
N SER A 53 3.60 -20.98 -15.63
CA SER A 53 3.18 -22.30 -15.18
C SER A 53 4.28 -22.95 -14.32
N GLY A 54 3.92 -23.66 -13.25
CA GLY A 54 4.88 -24.43 -12.46
C GLY A 54 4.56 -25.92 -12.40
N GLY A 55 5.60 -26.75 -12.28
CA GLY A 55 5.47 -28.20 -12.19
C GLY A 55 5.28 -28.90 -13.55
N LYS A 56 4.62 -30.06 -13.53
CA LYS A 56 4.41 -30.93 -14.71
C LYS A 56 2.92 -31.28 -14.90
N GLN A 57 2.03 -30.57 -14.21
CA GLN A 57 0.60 -30.79 -14.29
C GLN A 57 0.08 -30.41 -15.68
N ASP A 58 -1.00 -31.03 -16.13
CA ASP A 58 -1.61 -30.75 -17.44
C ASP A 58 -2.19 -29.33 -17.55
N CYS A 59 -2.45 -28.67 -16.41
CA CYS A 59 -2.82 -27.26 -16.35
C CYS A 59 -1.63 -26.30 -16.46
N ALA A 60 -0.39 -26.78 -16.35
CA ALA A 60 0.83 -25.99 -16.23
C ALA A 60 1.77 -26.16 -17.45
N ARG A 61 1.49 -25.41 -18.53
CA ARG A 61 2.20 -25.54 -19.82
C ARG A 61 2.87 -24.26 -20.32
N TYR A 62 2.27 -23.10 -20.15
CA TYR A 62 2.74 -21.88 -20.80
C TYR A 62 3.34 -20.89 -19.81
N HIS A 63 4.42 -20.23 -20.23
CA HIS A 63 4.86 -18.97 -19.65
C HIS A 63 4.52 -17.82 -20.61
N ILE A 64 4.04 -16.71 -20.07
CA ILE A 64 3.55 -15.56 -20.84
C ILE A 64 4.11 -14.29 -20.21
N LEU A 65 4.80 -13.48 -21.00
CA LEU A 65 5.31 -12.16 -20.63
C LEU A 65 4.58 -11.13 -21.48
N GLY A 66 3.88 -10.20 -20.84
CA GLY A 66 3.29 -9.03 -21.47
C GLY A 66 3.99 -7.75 -21.02
N ILE A 67 4.41 -6.91 -21.96
CA ILE A 67 5.17 -5.68 -21.69
C ILE A 67 4.67 -4.50 -22.52
N LEU A 68 5.05 -3.30 -22.10
CA LEU A 68 4.81 -2.04 -22.81
C LEU A 68 3.32 -1.88 -23.16
N PRO A 69 2.42 -1.78 -22.17
CA PRO A 69 0.99 -1.76 -22.45
C PRO A 69 0.59 -0.56 -23.31
N TRP A 70 -0.22 -0.80 -24.33
CA TRP A 70 -0.84 0.26 -25.14
C TRP A 70 -2.23 0.64 -24.60
N LEU A 71 -2.81 -0.20 -23.73
CA LEU A 71 -4.03 0.11 -22.99
C LEU A 71 -3.89 -0.36 -21.54
N THR A 72 -4.29 0.49 -20.61
CA THR A 72 -4.45 0.17 -19.19
C THR A 72 -5.92 0.37 -18.82
N PHE A 73 -6.52 -0.62 -18.17
CA PHE A 73 -7.86 -0.55 -17.60
C PHE A 73 -7.77 -0.77 -16.11
N SER A 74 -8.11 0.25 -15.32
CA SER A 74 -8.07 0.16 -13.87
C SER A 74 -9.22 0.92 -13.23
N GLY A 75 -9.54 0.60 -11.99
CA GLY A 75 -10.46 1.42 -11.23
C GLY A 75 -10.96 0.78 -9.95
N TYR A 76 -11.75 1.55 -9.24
CA TYR A 76 -12.33 1.18 -7.95
C TYR A 76 -13.83 1.45 -7.97
N ASN A 77 -14.62 0.45 -7.56
CA ASN A 77 -16.07 0.50 -7.63
C ASN A 77 -16.53 0.96 -9.04
N GLN A 78 -17.30 2.05 -9.15
CA GLN A 78 -17.76 2.56 -10.45
C GLN A 78 -16.78 3.53 -11.10
N ASN A 79 -15.75 4.01 -10.38
CA ASN A 79 -14.78 4.97 -10.89
C ASN A 79 -13.67 4.24 -11.64
N LEU A 80 -13.80 4.22 -12.95
CA LEU A 80 -12.97 3.44 -13.87
C LEU A 80 -12.18 4.35 -14.78
N THR A 81 -10.98 3.92 -15.14
CA THR A 81 -10.06 4.65 -15.99
C THR A 81 -9.54 3.74 -17.09
N ILE A 82 -9.60 4.23 -18.33
CA ILE A 82 -8.98 3.60 -19.49
C ILE A 82 -7.92 4.55 -20.03
N THR A 83 -6.66 4.14 -19.99
CA THR A 83 -5.53 4.93 -20.52
C THR A 83 -5.00 4.27 -21.78
N THR A 84 -4.81 5.07 -22.83
CA THR A 84 -4.20 4.66 -24.11
C THR A 84 -3.22 5.74 -24.60
N SER A 85 -2.56 5.53 -25.75
CA SER A 85 -1.73 6.59 -26.36
C SER A 85 -2.51 7.83 -26.80
N GLU A 86 -3.83 7.73 -26.97
CA GLU A 86 -4.72 8.84 -27.31
C GLU A 86 -5.15 9.68 -26.08
N GLY A 87 -4.89 9.19 -24.86
CA GLY A 87 -5.22 9.85 -23.61
C GLY A 87 -5.89 8.94 -22.57
N THR A 88 -6.33 9.56 -21.47
CA THR A 88 -7.01 8.90 -20.35
C THR A 88 -8.49 9.26 -20.35
N LEU A 89 -9.35 8.25 -20.32
CA LEU A 89 -10.80 8.38 -20.21
C LEU A 89 -11.26 7.91 -18.83
N HIS A 90 -12.13 8.68 -18.20
CA HIS A 90 -12.75 8.35 -16.93
C HIS A 90 -14.22 7.97 -17.13
N TYR A 91 -14.63 6.87 -16.52
CA TYR A 91 -15.99 6.36 -16.55
C TYR A 91 -16.53 6.23 -15.13
N ASN A 92 -17.83 6.50 -14.98
CA ASN A 92 -18.60 6.15 -13.80
C ASN A 92 -19.65 5.11 -14.22
N SER A 93 -19.31 3.82 -14.12
CA SER A 93 -20.14 2.73 -14.64
C SER A 93 -19.79 1.40 -13.98
N ASN A 94 -20.59 0.35 -14.21
CA ASN A 94 -20.29 -1.00 -13.75
C ASN A 94 -18.97 -1.52 -14.39
N PRO A 95 -18.00 -2.04 -13.61
CA PRO A 95 -16.72 -2.56 -14.12
C PRO A 95 -16.85 -3.58 -15.24
N PHE A 96 -17.84 -4.46 -15.15
CA PHE A 96 -18.02 -5.52 -16.11
C PHE A 96 -18.60 -5.04 -17.44
N ASP A 97 -19.38 -3.96 -17.42
CA ASP A 97 -19.94 -3.39 -18.65
C ASP A 97 -18.85 -2.64 -19.43
N VAL A 98 -17.94 -1.95 -18.72
CA VAL A 98 -16.74 -1.35 -19.32
C VAL A 98 -15.78 -2.43 -19.83
N LEU A 99 -15.58 -3.53 -19.08
CA LEU A 99 -14.81 -4.67 -19.54
C LEU A 99 -15.38 -5.25 -20.84
N ARG A 100 -16.70 -5.48 -20.90
CA ARG A 100 -17.40 -5.94 -22.11
C ARG A 100 -17.17 -5.00 -23.29
N PHE A 101 -17.33 -3.69 -23.07
CA PHE A 101 -17.08 -2.69 -24.09
C PHE A 101 -15.64 -2.77 -24.66
N ILE A 102 -14.63 -2.94 -23.80
CA ILE A 102 -13.23 -3.10 -24.24
C ILE A 102 -13.07 -4.37 -25.07
N LEU A 103 -13.59 -5.51 -24.59
CA LEU A 103 -13.48 -6.79 -25.28
C LEU A 103 -14.17 -6.77 -26.65
N ASP A 104 -15.36 -6.18 -26.75
CA ASP A 104 -16.10 -6.04 -28.00
C ASP A 104 -15.39 -5.11 -28.99
N LYS A 105 -14.88 -3.97 -28.51
CA LYS A 105 -14.18 -2.97 -29.35
C LYS A 105 -12.92 -3.54 -29.99
N TYR A 106 -12.17 -4.39 -29.27
CA TYR A 106 -10.87 -4.89 -29.70
C TYR A 106 -10.90 -6.36 -30.17
N LYS A 107 -12.09 -6.93 -30.34
CA LYS A 107 -12.32 -8.33 -30.71
C LYS A 107 -11.55 -8.75 -31.99
N ILE A 108 -10.91 -9.91 -31.92
CA ILE A 108 -10.21 -10.57 -33.02
C ILE A 108 -11.09 -11.69 -33.55
N SER A 109 -11.42 -11.62 -34.84
CA SER A 109 -12.25 -12.64 -35.51
C SER A 109 -11.45 -13.85 -36.01
N VAL A 110 -10.13 -13.78 -35.98
CA VAL A 110 -9.26 -14.90 -36.39
C VAL A 110 -9.27 -15.98 -35.32
N VAL A 111 -9.62 -17.21 -35.71
CA VAL A 111 -9.55 -18.38 -34.82
C VAL A 111 -8.09 -18.79 -34.66
N CYS A 112 -7.52 -18.51 -33.49
CA CYS A 112 -6.15 -18.86 -33.13
C CYS A 112 -6.20 -19.81 -31.92
N ASN A 113 -6.34 -21.11 -32.18
CA ASN A 113 -6.48 -22.12 -31.12
C ASN A 113 -5.15 -22.80 -30.73
N ASP A 114 -4.07 -22.46 -31.43
CA ASP A 114 -2.74 -23.04 -31.26
C ASP A 114 -1.91 -22.34 -30.18
N ILE A 115 -2.32 -21.14 -29.75
CA ILE A 115 -1.64 -20.35 -28.71
C ILE A 115 -2.64 -19.93 -27.63
N PRO A 116 -2.26 -19.92 -26.33
CA PRO A 116 -3.17 -19.52 -25.26
C PRO A 116 -3.58 -18.05 -25.33
N PHE A 117 -2.65 -17.18 -25.73
CA PHE A 117 -2.84 -15.73 -25.69
C PHE A 117 -2.09 -15.03 -26.84
N LEU A 118 -2.85 -14.51 -27.80
CA LEU A 118 -2.38 -13.66 -28.89
C LEU A 118 -2.36 -12.17 -28.51
N SER A 119 -3.46 -11.65 -27.98
CA SER A 119 -3.65 -10.26 -27.58
C SER A 119 -4.89 -10.17 -26.69
N GLY A 120 -4.90 -9.22 -25.76
CA GLY A 120 -5.94 -9.12 -24.74
C GLY A 120 -5.49 -8.33 -23.52
N LEU A 121 -6.21 -8.54 -22.43
CA LEU A 121 -5.98 -7.95 -21.13
C LEU A 121 -5.29 -8.96 -20.20
N MET A 122 -4.21 -8.55 -19.54
CA MET A 122 -3.49 -9.35 -18.53
C MET A 122 -3.48 -8.60 -17.20
N GLY A 123 -3.79 -9.26 -16.08
CA GLY A 123 -3.92 -8.58 -14.80
C GLY A 123 -4.78 -9.34 -13.79
N TYR A 124 -5.57 -8.62 -13.00
CA TYR A 124 -6.36 -9.20 -11.92
C TYR A 124 -7.76 -8.59 -11.76
N LEU A 125 -8.62 -9.39 -11.12
CA LEU A 125 -9.95 -9.08 -10.60
C LEU A 125 -9.89 -9.21 -9.07
N SER A 126 -10.20 -8.15 -8.32
CA SER A 126 -10.24 -8.19 -6.85
C SER A 126 -11.47 -8.95 -6.37
N TYR A 127 -11.40 -9.55 -5.17
CA TYR A 127 -12.56 -10.12 -4.48
C TYR A 127 -13.70 -9.11 -4.34
N ASP A 128 -13.36 -7.84 -4.12
CA ASP A 128 -14.32 -6.76 -3.87
C ASP A 128 -15.17 -6.39 -5.10
N LEU A 129 -14.82 -6.86 -6.31
CA LEU A 129 -15.72 -6.81 -7.47
C LEU A 129 -17.04 -7.54 -7.25
N LYS A 130 -17.14 -8.43 -6.25
CA LYS A 130 -18.39 -9.02 -5.78
C LYS A 130 -19.47 -7.96 -5.51
N ASP A 131 -19.07 -6.77 -5.06
CA ASP A 131 -19.96 -5.66 -4.72
C ASP A 131 -20.63 -5.03 -5.96
N SER A 132 -20.14 -5.35 -7.17
CA SER A 132 -20.73 -4.99 -8.46
C SER A 132 -21.63 -6.09 -9.03
N LEU A 133 -21.63 -7.28 -8.41
CA LEU A 133 -22.45 -8.43 -8.79
C LEU A 133 -23.64 -8.60 -7.84
N GLU A 134 -23.42 -8.40 -6.55
CA GLU A 134 -24.39 -8.66 -5.48
C GLU A 134 -24.59 -7.42 -4.59
N LYS A 135 -25.75 -7.34 -3.94
CA LYS A 135 -26.05 -6.31 -2.93
C LYS A 135 -25.65 -6.81 -1.55
N LEU A 136 -24.45 -6.45 -1.11
CA LEU A 136 -23.87 -6.89 0.15
C LEU A 136 -23.68 -5.72 1.14
N PRO A 137 -23.61 -6.01 2.45
CA PRO A 137 -23.03 -5.11 3.44
C PRO A 137 -21.61 -4.68 3.06
N ARG A 138 -21.18 -3.53 3.60
CA ARG A 138 -19.86 -2.93 3.32
C ARG A 138 -19.27 -2.36 4.61
N THR A 139 -19.20 -3.18 5.65
CA THR A 139 -18.70 -2.82 6.98
C THR A 139 -17.19 -3.00 7.12
N SER A 140 -16.55 -3.83 6.29
CA SER A 140 -15.09 -3.98 6.30
C SER A 140 -14.38 -2.75 5.73
N LEU A 141 -13.33 -2.28 6.41
CA LEU A 141 -12.59 -1.08 6.04
C LEU A 141 -11.76 -1.28 4.75
N ASN A 142 -11.85 -0.31 3.83
CA ASN A 142 -10.94 -0.19 2.69
C ASN A 142 -9.75 0.71 3.07
N ASP A 143 -8.75 0.13 3.72
CA ASP A 143 -7.61 0.85 4.25
C ASP A 143 -6.43 1.00 3.27
N ILE A 144 -6.30 0.09 2.30
CA ILE A 144 -5.19 0.08 1.33
C ILE A 144 -5.58 0.74 -0.01
N GLN A 145 -6.88 0.83 -0.32
CA GLN A 145 -7.42 1.51 -1.51
C GLN A 145 -6.87 0.99 -2.85
N LEU A 146 -6.71 -0.33 -2.97
CA LEU A 146 -6.28 -0.96 -4.22
C LEU A 146 -7.38 -0.91 -5.30
N PRO A 147 -7.00 -0.87 -6.59
CA PRO A 147 -7.95 -1.03 -7.68
C PRO A 147 -8.68 -2.38 -7.58
N ASP A 148 -9.98 -2.37 -7.82
CA ASP A 148 -10.80 -3.58 -7.88
C ASP A 148 -10.56 -4.36 -9.17
N ILE A 149 -10.17 -3.65 -10.22
CA ILE A 149 -9.77 -4.22 -11.50
C ILE A 149 -8.48 -3.54 -11.95
N LEU A 150 -7.53 -4.34 -12.43
CA LEU A 150 -6.29 -3.84 -13.03
C LEU A 150 -5.88 -4.75 -14.16
N PHE A 151 -5.96 -4.25 -15.39
CA PHE A 151 -5.58 -4.95 -16.60
C PHE A 151 -4.69 -4.10 -17.48
N TYR A 152 -3.75 -4.77 -18.13
CA TYR A 152 -2.84 -4.22 -19.11
C TYR A 152 -3.02 -4.97 -20.43
N ALA A 153 -3.23 -4.25 -21.53
CA ALA A 153 -3.12 -4.80 -22.87
C ALA A 153 -1.69 -4.58 -23.39
N PRO A 154 -0.84 -5.62 -23.42
CA PRO A 154 0.56 -5.48 -23.81
C PRO A 154 0.69 -5.17 -25.30
N SER A 155 1.70 -4.38 -25.65
CA SER A 155 2.09 -4.19 -27.06
C SER A 155 2.86 -5.39 -27.58
N ILE A 156 3.67 -5.99 -26.71
CA ILE A 156 4.51 -7.14 -27.00
C ILE A 156 4.23 -8.22 -25.99
N THR A 157 4.03 -9.43 -26.51
CA THR A 157 3.86 -10.64 -25.71
C THR A 157 4.90 -11.66 -26.12
N VAL A 158 5.49 -12.35 -25.14
CA VAL A 158 6.33 -13.53 -25.36
C VAL A 158 5.67 -14.73 -24.72
N VAL A 159 5.35 -15.74 -25.52
CA VAL A 159 4.75 -17.00 -25.06
C VAL A 159 5.79 -18.10 -25.21
N HIS A 160 6.06 -18.82 -24.13
CA HIS A 160 6.92 -19.99 -24.11
C HIS A 160 6.09 -21.23 -23.77
N ASP A 161 6.16 -22.24 -24.65
CA ASP A 161 5.53 -23.54 -24.45
C ASP A 161 6.54 -24.49 -23.79
N SER A 162 6.36 -24.79 -22.50
CA SER A 162 7.30 -25.63 -21.76
C SER A 162 7.30 -27.09 -22.21
N LEU A 163 6.27 -27.52 -22.95
CA LEU A 163 6.17 -28.89 -23.47
C LEU A 163 6.98 -29.08 -24.74
N THR A 164 6.88 -28.12 -25.67
CA THR A 164 7.61 -28.17 -26.96
C THR A 164 8.96 -27.45 -26.90
N ASN A 165 9.20 -26.68 -25.84
CA ASN A 165 10.33 -25.77 -25.68
C ASN A 165 10.42 -24.72 -26.80
N GLU A 166 9.29 -24.38 -27.43
CA GLU A 166 9.19 -23.34 -28.45
C GLU A 166 8.79 -21.99 -27.82
N THR A 167 9.36 -20.91 -28.33
CA THR A 167 9.04 -19.55 -27.87
C THR A 167 8.57 -18.70 -29.04
N GLU A 168 7.50 -17.94 -28.83
CA GLU A 168 6.93 -17.03 -29.80
C GLU A 168 6.87 -15.60 -29.27
N LEU A 169 7.37 -14.67 -30.07
CA LEU A 169 7.19 -13.24 -29.92
C LEU A 169 5.93 -12.83 -30.69
N ILE A 170 5.07 -12.06 -30.04
CA ILE A 170 3.80 -11.60 -30.58
C ILE A 170 3.73 -10.09 -30.44
N ILE A 171 3.33 -9.44 -31.51
CA ILE A 171 3.07 -8.00 -31.55
C ILE A 171 1.56 -7.82 -31.64
N SER A 172 0.97 -7.12 -30.66
CA SER A 172 -0.48 -6.93 -30.59
C SER A 172 -1.03 -6.33 -31.89
N PRO A 173 -1.97 -7.02 -32.59
CA PRO A 173 -2.56 -6.51 -33.82
C PRO A 173 -3.36 -5.20 -33.63
N GLN A 174 -3.84 -4.95 -32.42
CA GLN A 174 -4.65 -3.77 -32.06
C GLN A 174 -3.80 -2.55 -31.74
N ASN A 175 -2.49 -2.73 -31.51
CA ASN A 175 -1.62 -1.61 -31.19
C ASN A 175 -1.27 -0.80 -32.44
N LYS A 176 -1.66 0.49 -32.44
CA LYS A 176 -1.34 1.44 -33.51
C LYS A 176 0.14 1.84 -33.52
N ASP A 177 0.81 1.80 -32.37
CA ASP A 177 2.21 2.25 -32.17
C ASP A 177 3.20 1.08 -32.08
N LYS A 178 2.94 0.00 -32.84
CA LYS A 178 3.69 -1.27 -32.76
C LYS A 178 5.20 -1.13 -33.04
N ASP A 179 5.59 -0.24 -33.95
CA ASP A 179 6.99 -0.06 -34.34
C ASP A 179 7.81 0.56 -33.20
N LYS A 180 7.20 1.49 -32.46
CA LYS A 180 7.82 2.12 -31.27
C LYS A 180 8.03 1.08 -30.17
N ALA A 181 7.01 0.26 -29.89
CA ALA A 181 7.12 -0.80 -28.90
C ALA A 181 8.21 -1.81 -29.28
N LEU A 182 8.30 -2.19 -30.56
CA LEU A 182 9.31 -3.12 -31.05
C LEU A 182 10.73 -2.54 -30.96
N HIS A 183 10.89 -1.24 -31.21
CA HIS A 183 12.16 -0.55 -31.03
C HIS A 183 12.61 -0.57 -29.56
N THR A 184 11.73 -0.19 -28.63
CA THR A 184 12.02 -0.23 -27.17
C THR A 184 12.36 -1.64 -26.70
N PHE A 185 11.63 -2.65 -27.16
CA PHE A 185 11.92 -4.05 -26.84
C PHE A 185 13.33 -4.47 -27.28
N ARG A 186 13.72 -4.15 -28.53
CA ARG A 186 15.05 -4.47 -29.05
C ARG A 186 16.15 -3.81 -28.23
N GLN A 187 15.98 -2.53 -27.89
CA GLN A 187 16.94 -1.79 -27.08
C GLN A 187 17.16 -2.47 -25.71
N ILE A 188 16.08 -2.84 -25.00
CA ILE A 188 16.19 -3.52 -23.69
C ILE A 188 16.84 -4.91 -23.83
N CYS A 189 16.58 -5.61 -24.93
CA CYS A 189 17.26 -6.89 -25.21
C CYS A 189 18.77 -6.70 -25.42
N GLU A 190 19.19 -5.59 -26.05
CA GLU A 190 20.60 -5.25 -26.31
C GLU A 190 21.36 -4.81 -25.05
N ASP A 191 20.73 -4.08 -24.14
CA ASP A 191 21.35 -3.47 -22.95
C ASP A 191 21.84 -4.49 -21.89
N GLY A 192 21.58 -5.79 -22.05
CA GLY A 192 22.05 -6.83 -21.13
C GLY A 192 21.24 -6.96 -19.83
N ILE A 193 21.56 -7.97 -19.00
CA ILE A 193 20.90 -8.14 -17.69
C ILE A 193 21.46 -7.10 -16.72
N SER A 194 20.62 -6.16 -16.28
CA SER A 194 20.95 -5.34 -15.10
C SER A 194 20.89 -6.23 -13.86
N LYS A 195 22.06 -6.61 -13.31
CA LYS A 195 22.14 -7.32 -12.03
C LYS A 195 21.65 -6.39 -10.91
N LYS A 196 20.37 -6.50 -10.56
CA LYS A 196 19.87 -5.90 -9.32
C LYS A 196 20.25 -6.77 -8.13
N THR A 197 20.36 -6.13 -6.98
CA THR A 197 20.64 -6.76 -5.69
C THR A 197 19.48 -7.68 -5.30
N ASN A 198 19.77 -8.95 -5.04
CA ASN A 198 18.80 -9.98 -4.62
C ASN A 198 18.34 -9.82 -3.16
N GLU A 199 18.55 -8.66 -2.56
CA GLU A 199 18.26 -8.44 -1.15
C GLU A 199 16.77 -8.15 -0.98
N ILE A 200 16.12 -8.96 -0.16
CA ILE A 200 14.70 -8.90 0.16
C ILE A 200 14.60 -8.84 1.67
N TYR A 201 14.01 -7.76 2.17
CA TYR A 201 13.80 -7.54 3.58
C TYR A 201 12.31 -7.35 3.86
N ALA A 202 11.80 -8.09 4.84
CA ALA A 202 10.54 -7.73 5.49
C ALA A 202 10.75 -7.54 6.99
N GLY A 203 10.08 -6.52 7.52
CA GLY A 203 9.98 -6.30 8.96
C GLY A 203 9.08 -7.32 9.66
N LYS A 204 8.77 -7.05 10.92
CA LYS A 204 7.85 -7.89 11.69
C LYS A 204 6.42 -7.78 11.15
N PHE A 205 5.81 -8.93 10.85
CA PHE A 205 4.41 -8.98 10.44
C PHE A 205 3.46 -8.73 11.61
N THR A 206 2.46 -7.87 11.37
CA THR A 206 1.32 -7.62 12.25
C THR A 206 0.03 -8.07 11.57
N SER A 207 -0.89 -8.67 12.33
CA SER A 207 -2.19 -9.12 11.81
C SER A 207 -3.28 -8.09 12.06
N CYS A 208 -4.30 -8.07 11.20
CA CYS A 208 -5.54 -7.33 11.43
C CYS A 208 -6.41 -7.91 12.55
N PHE A 209 -6.14 -9.16 12.98
CA PHE A 209 -6.77 -9.79 14.14
C PHE A 209 -5.76 -9.96 15.28
N ASN A 210 -6.24 -9.92 16.51
CA ASN A 210 -5.56 -10.60 17.62
C ASN A 210 -6.13 -12.03 17.77
N LYS A 211 -5.41 -12.92 18.48
CA LYS A 211 -5.81 -14.34 18.62
C LYS A 211 -7.24 -14.49 19.15
N ASP A 212 -7.60 -13.76 20.20
CA ASP A 212 -8.90 -13.89 20.86
C ASP A 212 -10.05 -13.46 19.93
N SER A 213 -9.89 -12.34 19.24
CA SER A 213 -10.87 -11.85 18.26
C SER A 213 -11.05 -12.79 17.05
N TYR A 214 -9.98 -13.47 16.62
CA TYR A 214 -10.08 -14.48 15.57
C TYR A 214 -10.86 -15.72 16.04
N ILE A 215 -10.56 -16.20 17.26
CA ILE A 215 -11.28 -17.33 17.88
C ILE A 215 -12.76 -17.00 18.05
N GLU A 216 -13.09 -15.79 18.48
CA GLU A 216 -14.47 -15.31 18.59
C GLU A 216 -15.17 -15.32 17.23
N ALA A 217 -14.51 -14.83 16.17
CA ALA A 217 -15.05 -14.88 14.81
C ALA A 217 -15.33 -16.31 14.33
N VAL A 218 -14.42 -17.26 14.58
CA VAL A 218 -14.64 -18.69 14.25
C VAL A 218 -15.85 -19.26 15.02
N ASN A 219 -15.97 -18.96 16.31
CA ASN A 219 -17.12 -19.40 17.11
C ASN A 219 -18.44 -18.84 16.56
N LYS A 220 -18.45 -17.56 16.18
CA LYS A 220 -19.62 -16.93 15.58
C LYS A 220 -20.01 -17.54 14.23
N ILE A 221 -19.04 -17.93 13.39
CA ILE A 221 -19.33 -18.70 12.17
C ILE A 221 -19.98 -20.04 12.51
N LYS A 222 -19.49 -20.74 13.55
CA LYS A 222 -20.10 -22.01 13.98
C LYS A 222 -21.54 -21.82 14.48
N GLU A 223 -21.87 -20.70 15.10
CA GLU A 223 -23.25 -20.36 15.45
C GLU A 223 -24.12 -20.18 14.20
N TYR A 224 -23.64 -19.47 13.19
CA TYR A 224 -24.33 -19.35 11.90
C TYR A 224 -24.55 -20.71 11.22
N ILE A 225 -23.56 -21.61 11.28
CA ILE A 225 -23.70 -22.98 10.75
C ILE A 225 -24.77 -23.75 11.51
N LYS A 226 -24.79 -23.68 12.85
CA LYS A 226 -25.81 -24.34 13.70
C LYS A 226 -27.22 -23.80 13.46
N ALA A 227 -27.34 -22.51 13.15
CA ALA A 227 -28.61 -21.88 12.79
C ALA A 227 -29.12 -22.30 11.40
N GLY A 228 -28.26 -22.90 10.57
CA GLY A 228 -28.60 -23.32 9.20
C GLY A 228 -28.41 -22.22 8.15
N ASP A 229 -27.73 -21.12 8.49
CA ASP A 229 -27.49 -20.01 7.56
C ASP A 229 -26.51 -20.41 6.44
N VAL A 230 -25.49 -21.18 6.79
CA VAL A 230 -24.37 -21.57 5.94
C VAL A 230 -23.86 -22.97 6.31
N TYR A 231 -23.26 -23.66 5.34
CA TYR A 231 -22.52 -24.91 5.56
C TYR A 231 -21.04 -24.66 5.85
N GLN A 232 -20.47 -23.61 5.24
CA GLN A 232 -19.06 -23.25 5.35
C GLN A 232 -18.88 -21.77 5.08
N VAL A 233 -17.97 -21.13 5.83
CA VAL A 233 -17.47 -19.77 5.55
C VAL A 233 -15.95 -19.80 5.56
N ASN A 234 -15.32 -19.26 4.53
CA ASN A 234 -13.86 -19.09 4.51
C ASN A 234 -13.52 -17.82 5.27
N LEU A 235 -12.98 -17.92 6.47
CA LEU A 235 -12.51 -16.78 7.27
C LEU A 235 -11.03 -16.53 6.98
N SER A 236 -10.62 -15.27 6.91
CA SER A 236 -9.25 -14.89 6.66
C SER A 236 -8.76 -13.77 7.56
N GLN A 237 -7.43 -13.69 7.70
CA GLN A 237 -6.74 -12.57 8.33
C GLN A 237 -5.61 -12.08 7.43
N ARG A 238 -5.30 -10.79 7.54
CA ARG A 238 -4.29 -10.11 6.73
C ARG A 238 -3.10 -9.73 7.59
N PHE A 239 -1.92 -9.98 7.05
CA PHE A 239 -0.63 -9.65 7.64
C PHE A 239 0.05 -8.53 6.86
N ILE A 240 0.66 -7.60 7.59
CA ILE A 240 1.36 -6.43 7.02
C ILE A 240 2.75 -6.31 7.69
N ALA A 241 3.78 -6.02 6.91
CA ALA A 241 5.09 -5.62 7.41
C ALA A 241 5.72 -4.53 6.54
N ASP A 242 6.75 -3.85 7.04
CA ASP A 242 7.65 -3.05 6.20
C ASP A 242 8.38 -3.94 5.21
N PHE A 243 8.64 -3.42 4.01
CA PHE A 243 9.30 -4.12 2.91
C PHE A 243 10.35 -3.23 2.26
N ALA A 244 11.53 -3.80 2.04
CA ALA A 244 12.58 -3.21 1.23
C ALA A 244 13.21 -4.30 0.35
N GLY A 245 13.47 -4.00 -0.93
CA GLY A 245 14.09 -4.94 -1.84
C GLY A 245 13.46 -4.97 -3.23
N ASP A 246 13.90 -5.93 -4.05
CA ASP A 246 13.38 -6.12 -5.40
C ASP A 246 12.21 -7.12 -5.43
N ALA A 247 11.05 -6.64 -5.90
CA ALA A 247 9.83 -7.44 -5.99
C ALA A 247 9.94 -8.61 -6.96
N PHE A 248 10.68 -8.45 -8.06
CA PHE A 248 10.85 -9.52 -9.03
C PHE A 248 11.80 -10.60 -8.51
N ALA A 249 12.82 -10.22 -7.74
CA ALA A 249 13.67 -11.17 -7.02
C ALA A 249 12.85 -12.01 -6.01
N LEU A 250 11.89 -11.40 -5.31
CA LEU A 250 10.96 -12.12 -4.43
C LEU A 250 10.08 -13.09 -5.23
N PHE A 251 9.53 -12.67 -6.37
CA PHE A 251 8.79 -13.54 -7.27
C PHE A 251 9.62 -14.74 -7.74
N ALA A 252 10.85 -14.51 -8.20
CA ALA A 252 11.76 -15.58 -8.65
C ALA A 252 12.09 -16.56 -7.52
N THR A 253 12.37 -16.06 -6.33
CA THR A 253 12.64 -16.89 -5.14
C THR A 253 11.43 -17.76 -4.78
N LEU A 254 10.22 -17.21 -4.85
CA LEU A 254 8.99 -17.95 -4.59
C LEU A 254 8.70 -18.99 -5.67
N TYR A 255 9.01 -18.70 -6.94
CA TYR A 255 8.91 -19.64 -8.05
C TYR A 255 9.78 -20.89 -7.84
N GLU A 256 10.98 -20.72 -7.33
CA GLU A 256 11.90 -21.84 -7.05
C GLU A 256 11.51 -22.66 -5.81
N LYS A 257 11.06 -21.97 -4.74
CA LYS A 257 10.82 -22.60 -3.43
C LYS A 257 9.43 -23.23 -3.31
N ASN A 258 8.40 -22.61 -3.87
CA ASN A 258 7.01 -23.03 -3.65
C ASN A 258 6.50 -23.88 -4.80
N PRO A 259 5.94 -25.07 -4.55
CA PRO A 259 5.22 -25.80 -5.58
C PRO A 259 3.82 -25.19 -5.80
N ALA A 260 3.56 -24.73 -7.02
CA ALA A 260 2.24 -24.28 -7.46
C ALA A 260 2.08 -24.49 -8.98
N ALA A 261 0.84 -24.47 -9.46
CA ALA A 261 0.55 -24.57 -10.89
C ALA A 261 0.61 -23.19 -11.59
N PHE A 262 0.23 -22.12 -10.87
CA PHE A 262 0.11 -20.77 -11.43
C PHE A 262 0.95 -19.77 -10.65
N PHE A 263 1.85 -19.09 -11.36
CA PHE A 263 2.67 -18.01 -10.85
C PHE A 263 2.37 -16.73 -11.58
N SER A 264 2.35 -15.61 -10.87
CA SER A 264 2.10 -14.31 -11.48
C SER A 264 2.91 -13.21 -10.84
N TYR A 265 3.45 -12.32 -11.68
CA TYR A 265 4.03 -11.05 -11.28
C TYR A 265 3.35 -9.94 -12.09
N ILE A 266 2.84 -8.91 -11.43
CA ILE A 266 2.27 -7.72 -12.06
C ILE A 266 2.97 -6.50 -11.48
N ASN A 267 3.61 -5.70 -12.32
CA ASN A 267 4.18 -4.43 -11.93
C ASN A 267 3.23 -3.28 -12.30
N GLY A 268 2.46 -2.77 -11.35
CA GLY A 268 1.61 -1.60 -11.51
C GLY A 268 2.27 -0.26 -11.15
N GLY A 269 3.61 -0.22 -11.02
CA GLY A 269 4.33 0.93 -10.51
C GLY A 269 4.45 0.88 -9.00
N THR A 270 3.63 1.65 -8.27
CA THR A 270 3.63 1.68 -6.80
C THR A 270 2.99 0.44 -6.16
N LEU A 271 2.21 -0.31 -6.95
CA LEU A 271 1.60 -1.59 -6.59
C LEU A 271 2.30 -2.70 -7.37
N GLN A 272 2.81 -3.71 -6.68
CA GLN A 272 3.32 -4.93 -7.32
C GLN A 272 2.63 -6.16 -6.72
N ILE A 273 2.17 -7.07 -7.57
CA ILE A 273 1.50 -8.31 -7.17
C ILE A 273 2.40 -9.49 -7.47
N ILE A 274 2.51 -10.40 -6.51
CA ILE A 274 3.25 -11.65 -6.64
C ILE A 274 2.33 -12.79 -6.20
N SER A 275 2.09 -13.80 -7.04
CA SER A 275 1.16 -14.90 -6.74
C SER A 275 1.79 -16.27 -6.99
N THR A 276 1.47 -17.23 -6.13
CA THR A 276 1.90 -18.64 -6.20
C THR A 276 0.69 -19.58 -6.03
N SER A 277 -0.33 -19.38 -6.85
CA SER A 277 -1.62 -20.03 -6.69
C SER A 277 -1.60 -21.50 -7.17
N PRO A 278 -2.09 -22.44 -6.36
CA PRO A 278 -2.27 -23.82 -6.78
C PRO A 278 -3.58 -24.05 -7.56
N GLU A 279 -4.55 -23.13 -7.48
CA GLU A 279 -5.94 -23.41 -7.89
C GLU A 279 -6.36 -22.60 -9.12
N ARG A 280 -6.86 -23.29 -10.15
CA ARG A 280 -7.46 -22.67 -11.34
C ARG A 280 -8.88 -22.24 -11.03
N PHE A 281 -9.16 -20.95 -11.19
CA PHE A 281 -10.51 -20.41 -11.11
C PHE A 281 -11.33 -20.83 -12.33
N ILE A 282 -10.86 -20.45 -13.52
CA ILE A 282 -11.55 -20.76 -14.78
C ILE A 282 -10.58 -20.75 -15.97
N LEU A 283 -10.71 -21.72 -16.84
CA LEU A 283 -10.15 -21.74 -18.19
C LEU A 283 -11.30 -21.72 -19.20
N GLN A 284 -11.19 -20.87 -20.21
CA GLN A 284 -12.06 -20.83 -21.37
C GLN A 284 -11.23 -20.94 -22.65
N GLN A 285 -11.63 -21.87 -23.50
CA GLN A 285 -11.10 -22.05 -24.85
C GLN A 285 -12.28 -22.08 -25.83
N ALA A 286 -12.50 -20.96 -26.52
CA ALA A 286 -13.72 -20.72 -27.28
C ALA A 286 -14.97 -20.94 -26.41
N ALA A 287 -15.82 -21.91 -26.74
CA ALA A 287 -17.02 -22.24 -25.97
C ALA A 287 -16.76 -23.23 -24.82
N ARG A 288 -15.60 -23.88 -24.75
CA ARG A 288 -15.31 -24.89 -23.73
C ARG A 288 -14.78 -24.20 -22.48
N ILE A 289 -15.35 -24.56 -21.33
CA ILE A 289 -14.92 -24.02 -20.05
C ILE A 289 -14.53 -25.14 -19.07
N GLU A 290 -13.58 -24.85 -18.19
CA GLU A 290 -13.06 -25.78 -17.19
C GLU A 290 -12.72 -25.05 -15.88
N THR A 291 -13.05 -25.64 -14.74
CA THR A 291 -12.57 -25.21 -13.41
C THR A 291 -12.01 -26.41 -12.65
N ARG A 292 -11.06 -26.16 -11.74
CA ARG A 292 -10.36 -27.19 -10.97
C ARG A 292 -10.34 -26.85 -9.48
N PRO A 293 -11.44 -27.06 -8.73
CA PRO A 293 -11.44 -26.90 -7.29
C PRO A 293 -10.46 -27.85 -6.60
N ILE A 294 -9.85 -27.35 -5.51
CA ILE A 294 -8.94 -28.12 -4.66
C ILE A 294 -9.47 -28.15 -3.23
N LYS A 295 -9.57 -29.34 -2.63
CA LYS A 295 -9.80 -29.53 -1.19
C LYS A 295 -8.97 -30.70 -0.69
N GLY A 296 -8.53 -30.66 0.56
CA GLY A 296 -7.64 -31.67 1.10
C GLY A 296 -6.20 -31.57 0.58
N THR A 297 -5.26 -31.56 1.52
CA THR A 297 -3.82 -31.50 1.25
C THR A 297 -3.10 -32.40 2.23
N ARG A 298 -2.12 -33.17 1.76
CA ARG A 298 -1.18 -33.89 2.63
C ARG A 298 0.26 -33.57 2.22
N PRO A 299 1.21 -33.50 3.16
CA PRO A 299 2.62 -33.37 2.82
C PRO A 299 3.11 -34.63 2.08
N ARG A 300 4.25 -34.50 1.40
CA ARG A 300 4.98 -35.67 0.90
C ARG A 300 5.65 -36.41 2.06
N GLY A 301 5.67 -37.73 2.00
CA GLY A 301 6.31 -38.57 3.01
C GLY A 301 7.84 -38.53 2.90
N ALA A 302 8.53 -38.64 4.03
CA ALA A 302 9.99 -38.72 4.06
C ALA A 302 10.55 -40.03 3.47
N THR A 303 9.71 -41.06 3.35
CA THR A 303 10.03 -42.36 2.74
C THR A 303 8.95 -42.78 1.75
N PRO A 304 9.24 -43.62 0.75
CA PRO A 304 8.24 -44.08 -0.23
C PRO A 304 7.01 -44.74 0.42
N SER A 305 7.21 -45.50 1.50
CA SER A 305 6.12 -46.15 2.23
C SER A 305 5.22 -45.14 2.95
N GLN A 306 5.81 -44.13 3.61
CA GLN A 306 5.06 -43.05 4.25
C GLN A 306 4.35 -42.17 3.20
N ASP A 307 4.97 -41.93 2.06
CA ASP A 307 4.40 -41.13 0.97
C ASP A 307 3.15 -41.79 0.38
N GLU A 308 3.21 -43.10 0.11
CA GLU A 308 2.05 -43.88 -0.34
C GLU A 308 0.99 -44.06 0.75
N LYS A 309 1.36 -44.03 2.02
CA LYS A 309 0.40 -44.00 3.13
C LYS A 309 -0.37 -42.67 3.14
N LEU A 310 0.34 -41.53 3.15
CA LEU A 310 -0.27 -40.20 3.16
C LEU A 310 -1.18 -39.96 1.94
N LYS A 311 -0.78 -40.50 0.79
CA LYS A 311 -1.59 -40.48 -0.43
C LYS A 311 -2.89 -41.29 -0.28
N ARG A 312 -2.83 -42.50 0.29
CA ARG A 312 -4.03 -43.30 0.60
C ARG A 312 -4.91 -42.63 1.65
N ASP A 313 -4.31 -42.11 2.71
CA ASP A 313 -5.01 -41.39 3.77
C ASP A 313 -5.80 -40.18 3.20
N LEU A 314 -5.27 -39.48 2.18
CA LEU A 314 -5.98 -38.39 1.51
C LEU A 314 -7.15 -38.90 0.63
N LEU A 315 -6.95 -40.00 -0.11
CA LEU A 315 -8.01 -40.59 -0.96
C LEU A 315 -9.18 -41.14 -0.16
N GLU A 316 -8.89 -41.73 0.99
CA GLU A 316 -9.87 -42.42 1.85
C GLU A 316 -10.51 -41.46 2.88
N SER A 317 -10.07 -40.20 2.93
CA SER A 317 -10.60 -39.18 3.84
C SER A 317 -12.03 -38.79 3.48
N SER A 318 -12.99 -39.22 4.30
CA SER A 318 -14.40 -38.87 4.15
C SER A 318 -14.67 -37.37 4.33
N LYS A 319 -13.90 -36.70 5.19
CA LYS A 319 -13.98 -35.24 5.40
C LYS A 319 -13.59 -34.48 4.13
N ASP A 320 -12.41 -34.79 3.57
CA ASP A 320 -11.89 -34.09 2.39
C ASP A 320 -12.79 -34.34 1.16
N ASP A 321 -13.36 -35.55 1.01
CA ASP A 321 -14.32 -35.87 -0.05
C ASP A 321 -15.64 -35.11 0.10
N ALA A 322 -16.17 -34.99 1.32
CA ALA A 322 -17.40 -34.25 1.58
C ALA A 322 -17.25 -32.76 1.26
N GLU A 323 -16.15 -32.13 1.72
CA GLU A 323 -15.83 -30.74 1.40
C GLU A 323 -15.66 -30.54 -0.11
N LEU A 324 -14.89 -31.40 -0.79
CA LEU A 324 -14.68 -31.30 -2.23
C LEU A 324 -15.99 -31.46 -3.01
N SER A 325 -16.83 -32.42 -2.63
CA SER A 325 -18.11 -32.69 -3.30
C SER A 325 -19.06 -31.50 -3.17
N MET A 326 -19.15 -30.87 -2.01
CA MET A 326 -19.94 -29.67 -1.80
C MET A 326 -19.48 -28.52 -2.72
N ILE A 327 -18.17 -28.30 -2.86
CA ILE A 327 -17.63 -27.27 -3.76
C ILE A 327 -17.90 -27.61 -5.22
N VAL A 328 -17.75 -28.88 -5.62
CA VAL A 328 -18.06 -29.32 -6.98
C VAL A 328 -19.53 -29.05 -7.32
N ASP A 329 -20.46 -29.31 -6.40
CA ASP A 329 -21.88 -29.03 -6.61
C ASP A 329 -22.19 -27.53 -6.73
N LEU A 330 -21.52 -26.69 -5.92
CA LEU A 330 -21.61 -25.23 -6.06
C LEU A 330 -21.14 -24.78 -7.45
N LEU A 331 -19.99 -25.29 -7.92
CA LEU A 331 -19.44 -24.93 -9.24
C LEU A 331 -20.30 -25.46 -10.38
N ARG A 332 -20.93 -26.62 -10.24
CA ARG A 332 -21.91 -27.14 -11.21
C ARG A 332 -23.14 -26.23 -11.28
N ASN A 333 -23.62 -25.71 -10.15
CA ASN A 333 -24.72 -24.75 -10.12
C ASN A 333 -24.34 -23.46 -10.84
N ASP A 334 -23.16 -22.92 -10.56
CA ASP A 334 -22.64 -21.71 -11.20
C ASP A 334 -22.49 -21.88 -12.72
N PHE A 335 -21.90 -23.00 -13.17
CA PHE A 335 -21.81 -23.32 -14.61
C PHE A 335 -23.19 -23.48 -15.25
N GLY A 336 -24.16 -24.05 -14.52
CA GLY A 336 -25.53 -24.25 -15.00
C GLY A 336 -26.24 -22.95 -15.42
N LYS A 337 -25.85 -21.80 -14.88
CA LYS A 337 -26.39 -20.48 -15.23
C LYS A 337 -26.03 -20.08 -16.68
N VAL A 338 -24.82 -20.42 -17.13
CA VAL A 338 -24.22 -19.92 -18.39
C VAL A 338 -23.92 -21.00 -19.42
N CYS A 339 -23.93 -22.28 -19.06
CA CYS A 339 -23.66 -23.39 -19.98
C CYS A 339 -24.92 -23.97 -20.65
N LYS A 340 -24.73 -24.62 -21.81
CA LYS A 340 -25.78 -25.39 -22.50
C LYS A 340 -26.27 -26.51 -21.58
N ALA A 341 -27.59 -26.75 -21.58
CA ALA A 341 -28.20 -27.80 -20.77
C ALA A 341 -27.55 -29.16 -21.05
N GLY A 342 -27.26 -29.93 -20.00
CA GLY A 342 -26.59 -31.25 -20.10
C GLY A 342 -25.10 -31.22 -20.46
N SER A 343 -24.50 -30.05 -20.71
CA SER A 343 -23.07 -29.94 -21.04
C SER A 343 -22.14 -29.93 -19.82
N VAL A 344 -22.66 -29.56 -18.65
CA VAL A 344 -21.88 -29.47 -17.40
C VAL A 344 -21.61 -30.87 -16.85
N LYS A 345 -20.34 -31.27 -16.80
CA LYS A 345 -19.90 -32.62 -16.39
C LYS A 345 -18.72 -32.54 -15.44
N VAL A 346 -18.77 -33.33 -14.37
CA VAL A 346 -17.60 -33.66 -13.56
C VAL A 346 -16.87 -34.78 -14.28
N VAL A 347 -15.77 -34.45 -14.96
CA VAL A 347 -15.02 -35.43 -15.78
C VAL A 347 -14.05 -36.25 -14.92
N GLU A 348 -13.53 -35.66 -13.85
CA GLU A 348 -12.69 -36.33 -12.86
C GLU A 348 -13.12 -35.86 -11.48
N HIS A 349 -13.32 -36.78 -10.55
CA HIS A 349 -13.60 -36.50 -9.14
C HIS A 349 -12.55 -37.19 -8.29
N LYS A 350 -11.99 -36.49 -7.28
CA LYS A 350 -10.94 -37.03 -6.39
C LYS A 350 -9.66 -37.47 -7.10
N ARG A 351 -9.23 -36.74 -8.12
CA ARG A 351 -7.94 -36.95 -8.76
C ARG A 351 -6.84 -36.47 -7.82
N ILE A 352 -5.85 -37.31 -7.51
CA ILE A 352 -4.65 -36.85 -6.82
C ILE A 352 -3.72 -36.15 -7.81
N GLU A 353 -3.31 -34.93 -7.45
CA GLU A 353 -2.18 -34.26 -8.08
C GLU A 353 -0.99 -34.25 -7.14
N ALA A 354 0.12 -34.81 -7.62
CA ALA A 354 1.39 -34.83 -6.91
C ALA A 354 2.20 -33.56 -7.22
N TYR A 355 2.62 -32.86 -6.18
CA TYR A 355 3.56 -31.75 -6.25
C TYR A 355 4.86 -32.12 -5.52
N ARG A 356 5.86 -31.23 -5.59
CA ARG A 356 7.18 -31.45 -4.97
C ARG A 356 7.07 -31.74 -3.46
N ASN A 357 6.20 -31.02 -2.75
CA ASN A 357 6.13 -31.07 -1.28
C ASN A 357 4.75 -31.50 -0.75
N VAL A 358 3.72 -31.58 -1.59
CA VAL A 358 2.35 -31.94 -1.18
C VAL A 358 1.60 -32.79 -2.21
N TYR A 359 0.55 -33.48 -1.76
CA TYR A 359 -0.54 -34.02 -2.58
C TYR A 359 -1.78 -33.13 -2.45
N HIS A 360 -2.47 -32.90 -3.57
CA HIS A 360 -3.76 -32.20 -3.62
C HIS A 360 -4.84 -33.12 -4.18
N LEU A 361 -6.05 -33.05 -3.62
CA LEU A 361 -7.23 -33.69 -4.18
C LEU A 361 -7.96 -32.66 -5.05
N VAL A 362 -8.11 -33.00 -6.33
CA VAL A 362 -8.62 -32.11 -7.37
C VAL A 362 -9.81 -32.75 -8.05
N SER A 363 -10.83 -31.96 -8.35
CA SER A 363 -11.92 -32.36 -9.25
C SER A 363 -11.93 -31.45 -10.47
N VAL A 364 -12.34 -31.98 -11.62
CA VAL A 364 -12.36 -31.25 -12.88
C VAL A 364 -13.79 -31.16 -13.39
N VAL A 365 -14.31 -29.94 -13.44
CA VAL A 365 -15.67 -29.66 -13.94
C VAL A 365 -15.56 -28.94 -15.29
N LYS A 366 -16.23 -29.48 -16.31
CA LYS A 366 -16.24 -28.95 -17.67
C LYS A 366 -17.65 -28.57 -18.09
N GLY A 367 -17.75 -27.58 -18.97
CA GLY A 367 -19.02 -27.14 -19.56
C GLY A 367 -18.84 -26.58 -20.97
N ILE A 368 -19.95 -26.38 -21.67
CA ILE A 368 -19.99 -25.67 -22.95
C ILE A 368 -20.83 -24.41 -22.75
N LEU A 369 -20.23 -23.23 -22.94
CA LEU A 369 -20.89 -21.93 -22.85
C LEU A 369 -22.05 -21.85 -23.86
N LYS A 370 -23.16 -21.20 -23.50
CA LYS A 370 -24.27 -20.93 -24.43
C LYS A 370 -23.82 -19.96 -25.54
N ASP A 371 -24.46 -20.06 -26.69
CA ASP A 371 -24.08 -19.26 -27.87
C ASP A 371 -24.40 -17.75 -27.70
N ASP A 372 -25.30 -17.41 -26.78
CA ASP A 372 -25.68 -16.04 -26.41
C ASP A 372 -24.88 -15.45 -25.24
N LYS A 373 -23.85 -16.15 -24.75
CA LYS A 373 -23.05 -15.75 -23.58
C LYS A 373 -21.60 -15.48 -23.95
N ASP A 374 -21.01 -14.49 -23.29
CA ASP A 374 -19.62 -14.08 -23.50
C ASP A 374 -18.72 -14.35 -22.28
N GLN A 375 -17.44 -13.97 -22.38
CA GLN A 375 -16.45 -14.07 -21.30
C GLN A 375 -16.89 -13.32 -20.04
N VAL A 376 -17.57 -12.18 -20.19
CA VAL A 376 -18.01 -11.35 -19.07
C VAL A 376 -19.19 -11.99 -18.35
N ASP A 377 -20.15 -12.56 -19.08
CA ASP A 377 -21.26 -13.32 -18.49
C ASP A 377 -20.75 -14.52 -17.70
N LEU A 378 -19.73 -15.20 -18.22
CA LEU A 378 -19.07 -16.30 -17.52
C LEU A 378 -18.47 -15.83 -16.18
N ILE A 379 -17.69 -14.74 -16.19
CA ILE A 379 -17.11 -14.19 -14.96
C ILE A 379 -18.23 -13.77 -13.98
N LYS A 380 -19.24 -13.01 -14.44
CA LYS A 380 -20.36 -12.56 -13.60
C LYS A 380 -21.09 -13.73 -12.93
N ALA A 381 -21.21 -14.88 -13.59
CA ALA A 381 -21.94 -16.03 -13.07
C ALA A 381 -21.18 -16.83 -12.00
N ILE A 382 -19.84 -16.88 -12.09
CA ILE A 382 -19.03 -17.79 -11.28
C ILE A 382 -18.16 -17.06 -10.24
N PHE A 383 -17.92 -15.75 -10.39
CA PHE A 383 -17.09 -14.94 -9.50
C PHE A 383 -17.85 -14.45 -8.25
N PRO A 384 -17.20 -14.36 -7.07
CA PRO A 384 -15.90 -14.93 -6.71
C PRO A 384 -15.93 -16.47 -6.64
N GLY A 385 -14.76 -17.10 -6.62
CA GLY A 385 -14.64 -18.56 -6.61
C GLY A 385 -15.39 -19.21 -5.45
N GLY A 386 -16.21 -20.24 -5.72
CA GLY A 386 -17.00 -20.91 -4.68
C GLY A 386 -16.15 -21.57 -3.59
N SER A 387 -14.96 -22.06 -3.94
CA SER A 387 -14.03 -22.75 -3.02
C SER A 387 -13.41 -21.87 -1.95
N ILE A 388 -13.41 -20.54 -2.15
CA ILE A 388 -12.74 -19.54 -1.31
C ILE A 388 -13.68 -18.53 -0.63
N THR A 389 -14.99 -18.67 -0.83
CA THR A 389 -16.01 -17.87 -0.16
C THR A 389 -16.70 -18.71 0.91
N GLY A 390 -17.55 -19.64 0.49
CA GLY A 390 -18.40 -20.43 1.38
C GLY A 390 -19.67 -20.85 0.66
N CYS A 391 -20.52 -21.58 1.38
CA CYS A 391 -21.76 -22.12 0.83
C CYS A 391 -22.91 -21.95 1.82
N PRO A 392 -24.05 -21.34 1.45
CA PRO A 392 -24.32 -20.62 0.20
C PRO A 392 -23.47 -19.35 0.00
N LYS A 393 -23.07 -19.06 -1.24
CA LYS A 393 -22.08 -18.01 -1.58
C LYS A 393 -22.42 -16.62 -1.04
N ILE A 394 -23.64 -16.14 -1.29
CA ILE A 394 -24.08 -14.77 -0.90
C ILE A 394 -24.05 -14.62 0.62
N ARG A 395 -24.69 -15.55 1.35
CA ARG A 395 -24.74 -15.51 2.82
C ARG A 395 -23.35 -15.61 3.45
N ALA A 396 -22.47 -16.44 2.90
CA ALA A 396 -21.08 -16.51 3.35
C ALA A 396 -20.34 -15.17 3.16
N MET A 397 -20.56 -14.45 2.06
CA MET A 397 -19.94 -13.14 1.83
C MET A 397 -20.46 -12.06 2.80
N GLU A 398 -21.74 -12.11 3.20
CA GLU A 398 -22.28 -11.22 4.24
C GLU A 398 -21.60 -11.45 5.60
N ILE A 399 -21.43 -12.73 5.98
CA ILE A 399 -20.74 -13.10 7.23
C ILE A 399 -19.25 -12.71 7.17
N ILE A 400 -18.61 -12.85 6.02
CA ILE A 400 -17.23 -12.39 5.82
C ILE A 400 -17.11 -10.88 6.07
N ASP A 401 -18.00 -10.06 5.50
CA ASP A 401 -17.98 -8.60 5.68
C ASP A 401 -18.29 -8.17 7.13
N GLU A 402 -19.12 -8.94 7.83
CA GLU A 402 -19.41 -8.72 9.25
C GLU A 402 -18.20 -8.99 10.15
N LEU A 403 -17.44 -10.04 9.87
CA LEU A 403 -16.40 -10.55 10.77
C LEU A 403 -14.98 -10.07 10.42
N GLU A 404 -14.67 -9.84 9.14
CA GLU A 404 -13.35 -9.37 8.73
C GLU A 404 -13.23 -7.84 8.90
N PRO A 405 -12.22 -7.34 9.64
CA PRO A 405 -12.11 -5.91 9.93
C PRO A 405 -11.73 -5.08 8.70
N CYS A 406 -11.15 -5.72 7.68
CA CYS A 406 -10.61 -5.08 6.49
C CYS A 406 -10.98 -5.84 5.23
N ARG A 407 -11.07 -5.13 4.11
CA ARG A 407 -11.32 -5.75 2.80
C ARG A 407 -10.18 -6.66 2.35
N ARG A 408 -10.55 -7.68 1.57
CA ARG A 408 -9.61 -8.68 1.03
C ARG A 408 -8.80 -8.17 -0.16
N HIS A 409 -9.31 -7.18 -0.91
CA HIS A 409 -8.71 -6.71 -2.14
C HIS A 409 -8.46 -7.86 -3.12
N ILE A 410 -7.22 -8.05 -3.57
CA ILE A 410 -6.88 -9.12 -4.49
C ILE A 410 -7.00 -10.50 -3.85
N TYR A 411 -6.88 -10.64 -2.53
CA TYR A 411 -6.94 -11.95 -1.89
C TYR A 411 -8.30 -12.61 -2.14
N THR A 412 -8.28 -13.86 -2.62
CA THR A 412 -9.44 -14.62 -3.08
C THR A 412 -10.18 -14.04 -4.29
N GLY A 413 -9.60 -13.04 -4.96
CA GLY A 413 -9.95 -12.61 -6.31
C GLY A 413 -9.39 -13.57 -7.37
N SER A 414 -9.00 -13.05 -8.53
CA SER A 414 -8.45 -13.86 -9.62
C SER A 414 -7.36 -13.13 -10.42
N ILE A 415 -6.33 -13.87 -10.85
CA ILE A 415 -5.18 -13.34 -11.60
C ILE A 415 -4.96 -14.17 -12.87
N GLY A 416 -4.75 -13.51 -14.00
CA GLY A 416 -4.67 -14.18 -15.30
C GLY A 416 -4.84 -13.25 -16.49
N TYR A 417 -5.47 -13.75 -17.56
CA TYR A 417 -5.69 -12.99 -18.79
C TYR A 417 -7.08 -13.24 -19.39
N ILE A 418 -7.56 -12.25 -20.15
CA ILE A 418 -8.75 -12.32 -21.02
C ILE A 418 -8.34 -11.87 -22.41
N SER A 419 -8.42 -12.77 -23.38
CA SER A 419 -7.99 -12.47 -24.73
C SER A 419 -9.09 -11.86 -25.59
N PHE A 420 -8.69 -11.11 -26.61
CA PHE A 420 -9.62 -10.60 -27.63
C PHE A 420 -10.05 -11.67 -28.65
N HIS A 421 -9.55 -12.90 -28.55
CA HIS A 421 -9.89 -14.03 -29.44
C HIS A 421 -10.59 -15.18 -28.67
N ASN A 422 -11.36 -14.84 -27.63
CA ASN A 422 -12.21 -15.75 -26.85
C ASN A 422 -11.46 -16.87 -26.10
N THR A 423 -10.29 -16.56 -25.54
CA THR A 423 -9.57 -17.40 -24.58
C THR A 423 -9.41 -16.66 -23.26
N MET A 424 -9.40 -17.37 -22.15
CA MET A 424 -9.25 -16.79 -20.81
C MET A 424 -8.70 -17.87 -19.88
N ASP A 425 -7.74 -17.54 -19.02
CA ASP A 425 -7.27 -18.43 -17.96
C ASP A 425 -6.99 -17.59 -16.72
N PHE A 426 -7.67 -17.92 -15.63
CA PHE A 426 -7.54 -17.27 -14.33
C PHE A 426 -7.25 -18.30 -13.25
N SER A 427 -6.29 -17.97 -12.40
CA SER A 427 -6.08 -18.63 -11.11
C SER A 427 -6.82 -17.88 -10.00
N ILE A 428 -7.17 -18.58 -8.92
CA ILE A 428 -7.66 -17.90 -7.72
C ILE A 428 -6.48 -17.19 -7.05
N ALA A 429 -6.66 -15.95 -6.61
CA ALA A 429 -5.61 -15.16 -5.97
C ALA A 429 -5.42 -15.55 -4.49
N ILE A 430 -4.86 -16.74 -4.27
CA ILE A 430 -4.41 -17.26 -2.98
C ILE A 430 -2.90 -17.46 -3.01
N ARG A 431 -2.26 -17.41 -1.83
CA ARG A 431 -0.79 -17.32 -1.72
C ARG A 431 -0.24 -16.17 -2.57
N THR A 432 -0.89 -15.02 -2.40
CA THR A 432 -0.66 -13.79 -3.16
C THR A 432 -0.19 -12.70 -2.21
N ILE A 433 0.85 -11.99 -2.64
CA ILE A 433 1.48 -10.87 -1.96
C ILE A 433 1.18 -9.61 -2.75
N SER A 434 0.86 -8.53 -2.06
CA SER A 434 0.79 -7.18 -2.60
C SER A 434 1.87 -6.33 -1.94
N LEU A 435 2.75 -5.74 -2.75
CA LEU A 435 3.76 -4.78 -2.31
C LEU A 435 3.28 -3.37 -2.66
N ILE A 436 3.05 -2.54 -1.65
CA ILE A 436 2.48 -1.19 -1.79
C ILE A 436 3.20 -0.25 -0.83
N ASN A 437 3.71 0.88 -1.32
CA ASN A 437 4.30 1.94 -0.48
C ASN A 437 5.31 1.41 0.57
N ASN A 438 6.26 0.57 0.14
CA ASN A 438 7.25 -0.09 1.01
C ASN A 438 6.63 -0.97 2.11
N LYS A 439 5.41 -1.47 1.91
CA LYS A 439 4.77 -2.48 2.76
C LYS A 439 4.58 -3.77 1.97
N ILE A 440 4.76 -4.89 2.65
CA ILE A 440 4.36 -6.22 2.17
C ILE A 440 3.05 -6.61 2.84
N VAL A 441 2.06 -6.95 2.03
CA VAL A 441 0.71 -7.34 2.47
C VAL A 441 0.39 -8.71 1.92
N TYR A 442 -0.04 -9.62 2.78
CA TYR A 442 -0.57 -10.91 2.35
C TYR A 442 -1.70 -11.36 3.28
N SER A 443 -2.57 -12.22 2.77
CA SER A 443 -3.70 -12.77 3.54
C SER A 443 -3.73 -14.29 3.45
N VAL A 444 -4.25 -14.89 4.52
CA VAL A 444 -4.41 -16.33 4.67
C VAL A 444 -5.72 -16.62 5.37
N GLY A 445 -6.31 -17.77 5.05
CA GLY A 445 -7.62 -18.15 5.55
C GLY A 445 -7.88 -19.64 5.40
N GLY A 446 -9.03 -20.06 5.92
CA GLY A 446 -9.49 -21.44 5.96
C GLY A 446 -11.01 -21.54 5.96
N GLY A 447 -11.52 -22.63 5.36
CA GLY A 447 -12.95 -22.93 5.36
C GLY A 447 -13.37 -23.45 6.73
N ILE A 448 -14.16 -22.66 7.45
CA ILE A 448 -14.70 -23.02 8.75
C ILE A 448 -15.97 -23.85 8.53
N VAL A 449 -15.99 -25.04 9.12
CA VAL A 449 -17.13 -25.96 9.17
C VAL A 449 -17.55 -26.20 10.62
N LEU A 450 -18.67 -26.90 10.85
CA LEU A 450 -19.19 -27.16 12.19
C LEU A 450 -18.16 -27.82 13.13
N ASP A 451 -17.36 -28.72 12.57
CA ASP A 451 -16.36 -29.51 13.30
C ASP A 451 -15.00 -28.80 13.44
N SER A 452 -14.85 -27.58 12.89
CA SER A 452 -13.62 -26.79 13.04
C SER A 452 -13.34 -26.46 14.51
N ASN A 453 -12.08 -26.59 14.94
CA ASN A 453 -11.61 -26.15 16.25
C ASN A 453 -11.04 -24.72 16.13
N PRO A 454 -11.55 -23.73 16.88
CA PRO A 454 -11.11 -22.33 16.74
C PRO A 454 -9.60 -22.08 16.90
N GLU A 455 -8.93 -22.81 17.81
CA GLU A 455 -7.49 -22.65 18.03
C GLU A 455 -6.68 -23.25 16.88
N ASP A 456 -7.06 -24.45 16.43
CA ASP A 456 -6.39 -25.12 15.31
C ASP A 456 -6.50 -24.29 14.03
N GLU A 457 -7.67 -23.68 13.78
CA GLU A 457 -7.89 -22.80 12.62
C GLU A 457 -7.03 -21.53 12.68
N TYR A 458 -6.87 -20.93 13.87
CA TYR A 458 -5.95 -19.82 14.06
C TYR A 458 -4.49 -20.24 13.78
N ASP A 459 -4.04 -21.35 14.35
CA ASP A 459 -2.67 -21.84 14.15
C ASP A 459 -2.41 -22.25 12.69
N GLU A 460 -3.43 -22.78 11.99
CA GLU A 460 -3.35 -23.08 10.56
C GLU A 460 -3.08 -21.82 9.71
N THR A 461 -3.70 -20.69 10.05
CA THR A 461 -3.41 -19.43 9.33
C THR A 461 -1.96 -18.99 9.54
N LEU A 462 -1.42 -19.12 10.75
CA LEU A 462 -0.01 -18.81 11.03
C LEU A 462 0.92 -19.74 10.25
N HIS A 463 0.62 -21.05 10.21
CA HIS A 463 1.39 -22.02 9.44
C HIS A 463 1.38 -21.74 7.93
N LYS A 464 0.22 -21.39 7.36
CA LYS A 464 0.12 -20.96 5.94
C LYS A 464 0.90 -19.68 5.68
N GLY A 465 0.91 -18.75 6.64
CA GLY A 465 1.66 -17.50 6.56
C GLY A 465 3.18 -17.69 6.59
N ARG A 466 3.68 -18.65 7.40
CA ARG A 466 5.12 -18.92 7.56
C ARG A 466 5.85 -19.17 6.25
N THR A 467 5.20 -19.80 5.25
CA THR A 467 5.85 -20.02 3.95
C THR A 467 6.28 -18.72 3.28
N ILE A 468 5.46 -17.66 3.38
CA ILE A 468 5.79 -16.34 2.84
C ILE A 468 6.75 -15.62 3.78
N MET A 469 6.51 -15.67 5.09
CA MET A 469 7.36 -15.03 6.10
C MET A 469 8.82 -15.52 6.02
N ASN A 470 9.05 -16.83 5.98
CA ASN A 470 10.39 -17.43 5.95
C ASN A 470 11.20 -17.02 4.70
N VAL A 471 10.53 -16.73 3.57
CA VAL A 471 11.20 -16.24 2.36
C VAL A 471 11.67 -14.80 2.53
N CYS A 472 11.01 -14.03 3.39
CA CYS A 472 11.33 -12.63 3.67
C CYS A 472 12.22 -12.44 4.92
N GLU A 473 12.34 -13.46 5.78
CA GLU A 473 13.20 -13.45 6.98
C GLU A 473 14.70 -13.59 6.68
N THR A 474 15.09 -13.86 5.43
CA THR A 474 16.47 -14.16 5.06
C THR A 474 17.31 -12.93 4.69
N THR A 475 17.33 -11.86 5.49
CA THR A 475 18.46 -10.92 5.53
C THR A 475 18.28 -9.97 6.72
N GLN A 476 19.37 -9.74 7.47
CA GLN A 476 19.53 -8.92 8.68
C GLN A 476 18.26 -8.21 9.21
N GLU A 477 17.87 -8.53 10.44
CA GLU A 477 16.94 -7.72 11.22
C GLU A 477 17.31 -6.24 11.06
N ALA A 478 16.57 -5.47 10.24
CA ALA A 478 16.61 -4.03 10.41
C ALA A 478 16.16 -3.82 11.84
N VAL A 479 17.08 -3.34 12.67
CA VAL A 479 16.79 -2.92 14.02
C VAL A 479 15.77 -1.80 13.87
N ILE A 480 14.49 -2.13 14.01
CA ILE A 480 13.45 -1.13 14.20
C ILE A 480 13.81 -0.51 15.54
N GLU A 481 14.47 0.65 15.50
CA GLU A 481 14.71 1.45 16.69
C GLU A 481 13.34 1.74 17.30
N LYS A 482 13.02 1.04 18.40
CA LYS A 482 11.78 1.25 19.12
C LYS A 482 11.82 2.65 19.72
N SER A 483 10.88 3.50 19.34
CA SER A 483 10.70 4.78 20.01
C SER A 483 9.94 4.58 21.32
N PHE A 484 10.37 5.28 22.36
CA PHE A 484 9.74 5.23 23.68
C PHE A 484 9.04 6.56 23.99
N ILE A 485 7.84 6.46 24.55
CA ILE A 485 7.03 7.59 25.00
C ILE A 485 6.78 7.43 26.51
N TRP A 486 6.87 8.53 27.24
CA TRP A 486 6.36 8.58 28.60
C TRP A 486 4.88 8.97 28.57
N HIS A 487 4.02 8.17 29.18
CA HIS A 487 2.56 8.37 29.22
C HIS A 487 2.04 8.08 30.63
N ASN A 488 1.48 9.09 31.29
CA ASN A 488 0.88 9.01 32.63
C ASN A 488 1.75 8.25 33.66
N GLY A 489 3.05 8.52 33.70
CA GLY A 489 3.97 7.90 34.66
C GLY A 489 4.75 6.69 34.14
N LEU A 490 4.39 6.14 32.97
CA LEU A 490 5.03 4.95 32.43
C LEU A 490 5.80 5.26 31.15
N LEU A 491 7.05 4.82 31.09
CA LEU A 491 7.83 4.76 29.86
C LEU A 491 7.48 3.46 29.12
N LYS A 492 6.94 3.58 27.90
CA LYS A 492 6.55 2.43 27.09
C LYS A 492 6.84 2.67 25.60
N PRO A 493 6.97 1.60 24.80
CA PRO A 493 7.04 1.74 23.35
C PRO A 493 5.88 2.58 22.80
N ASP A 494 6.13 3.36 21.77
CA ASP A 494 5.15 4.27 21.15
C ASP A 494 3.90 3.53 20.61
N ASP A 495 4.09 2.33 20.07
CA ASP A 495 3.03 1.42 19.63
C ASP A 495 2.11 0.91 20.76
N ASN A 496 2.42 1.21 22.02
CA ASN A 496 1.60 0.88 23.20
C ASN A 496 1.07 2.13 23.94
N ALA A 497 1.30 3.33 23.39
CA ALA A 497 0.83 4.59 23.95
C ALA A 497 -0.57 4.98 23.40
N TYR A 498 -1.62 4.40 23.98
CA TYR A 498 -3.01 4.64 23.58
C TYR A 498 -3.69 5.75 24.40
N VAL A 499 -4.47 6.61 23.74
CA VAL A 499 -5.43 7.52 24.38
C VAL A 499 -6.85 7.02 24.17
N CYS A 500 -7.78 7.35 25.06
CA CYS A 500 -9.17 6.93 24.92
C CYS A 500 -9.80 7.62 23.68
N ALA A 501 -10.38 6.84 22.76
CA ALA A 501 -11.07 7.38 21.59
C ALA A 501 -12.30 8.25 21.95
N CYS A 502 -12.86 8.08 23.15
CA CYS A 502 -13.94 8.90 23.70
C CYS A 502 -13.44 10.07 24.57
N SER A 503 -12.12 10.30 24.66
CA SER A 503 -11.59 11.45 25.42
C SER A 503 -11.89 12.76 24.71
N GLU A 504 -12.17 13.82 25.47
CA GLU A 504 -12.35 15.15 24.89
C GLU A 504 -11.05 15.68 24.27
N GLY A 505 -9.90 15.24 24.79
CA GLY A 505 -8.59 15.49 24.21
C GLY A 505 -8.49 15.01 22.76
N PHE A 506 -8.96 13.79 22.48
CA PHE A 506 -8.99 13.25 21.11
C PHE A 506 -10.13 13.84 20.27
N MET A 507 -11.36 13.87 20.79
CA MET A 507 -12.55 14.27 20.01
C MET A 507 -12.58 15.75 19.65
N TYR A 508 -12.09 16.63 20.55
CA TYR A 508 -12.24 18.08 20.42
C TYR A 508 -10.90 18.83 20.45
N GLY A 509 -9.77 18.11 20.50
CA GLY A 509 -8.47 18.74 20.70
C GLY A 509 -8.39 19.50 22.03
N TYR A 510 -9.12 19.05 23.06
CA TYR A 510 -9.13 19.70 24.36
C TYR A 510 -7.82 19.44 25.10
N GLY A 511 -6.81 20.25 24.80
CA GLY A 511 -5.48 20.12 25.37
C GLY A 511 -4.50 21.14 24.81
N PHE A 512 -3.27 21.06 25.29
CA PHE A 512 -2.17 21.95 24.93
C PHE A 512 -0.84 21.22 25.01
N PHE A 513 0.17 21.79 24.35
CA PHE A 513 1.47 21.18 24.23
C PHE A 513 2.59 22.21 24.22
N GLU A 514 3.79 21.77 24.56
CA GLU A 514 5.02 22.51 24.36
C GLU A 514 5.98 21.74 23.47
N THR A 515 6.87 22.45 22.79
CA THR A 515 7.93 21.82 21.99
C THR A 515 9.24 22.49 22.34
N ILE A 516 10.14 21.69 22.90
CA ILE A 516 11.33 22.12 23.62
C ILE A 516 12.54 21.59 22.86
N ARG A 517 13.50 22.46 22.60
CA ARG A 517 14.79 22.06 22.04
C ARG A 517 15.63 21.42 23.14
N VAL A 518 16.20 20.25 22.87
CA VAL A 518 17.10 19.54 23.78
C VAL A 518 18.47 19.45 23.14
N ASN A 519 19.47 20.08 23.74
CA ASN A 519 20.85 20.06 23.27
C ASN A 519 21.65 19.09 24.15
N LYS A 520 22.07 17.94 23.59
CA LYS A 520 22.88 16.94 24.31
C LYS A 520 22.28 16.55 25.67
N GLY A 521 20.99 16.20 25.67
CA GLY A 521 20.24 15.87 26.89
C GLY A 521 19.73 17.04 27.73
N ASN A 522 20.10 18.30 27.43
CA ASN A 522 19.70 19.46 28.21
C ASN A 522 18.56 20.24 27.52
N PRO A 523 17.35 20.33 28.11
CA PRO A 523 16.24 21.10 27.56
C PRO A 523 16.47 22.61 27.70
N ALA A 524 16.49 23.33 26.58
CA ALA A 524 16.65 24.78 26.54
C ALA A 524 15.37 25.51 26.97
N PHE A 525 15.51 26.59 27.75
CA PHE A 525 14.40 27.43 28.24
C PHE A 525 13.29 26.65 28.96
N LEU A 526 13.65 25.57 29.67
CA LEU A 526 12.67 24.66 30.27
C LEU A 526 11.71 25.41 31.20
N ASN A 527 12.23 26.28 32.07
CA ASN A 527 11.41 27.02 33.04
C ASN A 527 10.35 27.89 32.34
N GLU A 528 10.72 28.56 31.25
CA GLU A 528 9.82 29.38 30.45
C GLU A 528 8.76 28.53 29.74
N HIS A 529 9.16 27.36 29.21
CA HIS A 529 8.25 26.40 28.61
C HIS A 529 7.23 25.85 29.65
N ILE A 530 7.70 25.44 30.83
CA ILE A 530 6.82 24.93 31.89
C ILE A 530 5.90 26.02 32.44
N HIS A 531 6.39 27.25 32.61
CA HIS A 531 5.55 28.37 33.01
C HIS A 531 4.41 28.60 32.01
N ARG A 532 4.71 28.62 30.70
CA ARG A 532 3.68 28.78 29.66
C ARG A 532 2.72 27.59 29.61
N PHE A 533 3.22 26.37 29.81
CA PHE A 533 2.40 25.15 29.89
C PHE A 533 1.44 25.20 31.08
N ASN A 534 1.90 25.61 32.25
CA ASN A 534 1.07 25.73 33.47
C ASN A 534 0.03 26.85 33.33
N ASN A 535 0.37 27.96 32.68
CA ASN A 535 -0.62 29.02 32.38
C ASN A 535 -1.75 28.51 31.47
N ALA A 536 -1.44 27.61 30.52
CA ALA A 536 -2.47 26.94 29.71
C ALA A 536 -3.28 25.96 30.57
N TRP A 537 -2.62 25.22 31.46
CA TRP A 537 -3.27 24.29 32.38
C TRP A 537 -4.33 24.97 33.24
N GLU A 538 -3.98 26.07 33.92
CA GLU A 538 -4.91 26.83 34.75
C GLU A 538 -6.10 27.37 33.95
N TYR A 539 -5.84 27.81 32.71
CA TYR A 539 -6.90 28.33 31.85
C TYR A 539 -7.87 27.25 31.37
N PHE A 540 -7.34 26.11 30.91
CA PHE A 540 -8.14 25.05 30.30
C PHE A 540 -8.72 24.11 31.34
N PHE A 541 -7.91 23.53 32.22
CA PHE A 541 -8.35 22.48 33.15
C PHE A 541 -8.88 23.01 34.49
N LYS A 542 -8.79 24.32 34.75
CA LYS A 542 -9.35 24.99 35.94
C LYS A 542 -8.87 24.40 37.28
N GLY A 543 -7.65 23.89 37.34
CA GLY A 543 -7.04 23.32 38.55
C GLY A 543 -5.52 23.47 38.56
N SER A 544 -4.86 22.95 39.59
CA SER A 544 -3.40 22.96 39.67
C SER A 544 -2.79 21.90 38.75
N PRO A 545 -1.66 22.18 38.08
CA PRO A 545 -0.91 21.17 37.36
C PRO A 545 -0.36 20.12 38.34
N PRO A 546 -0.14 18.87 37.88
CA PRO A 546 0.44 17.84 38.72
C PRO A 546 1.88 18.18 39.10
N ASP A 547 2.27 17.80 40.30
CA ASP A 547 3.62 18.00 40.83
C ASP A 547 4.60 17.01 40.17
N LEU A 548 5.24 17.46 39.10
CA LEU A 548 6.13 16.66 38.26
C LEU A 548 7.46 17.37 38.02
N THR A 549 8.54 16.60 38.03
CA THR A 549 9.86 17.08 37.58
C THR A 549 10.02 16.87 36.08
N TRP A 550 9.55 17.83 35.27
CA TRP A 550 9.58 17.74 33.81
C TRP A 550 10.99 17.50 33.24
N GLU A 551 12.03 18.02 33.86
CA GLU A 551 13.42 17.79 33.45
C GLU A 551 13.78 16.30 33.47
N ASP A 552 13.44 15.60 34.56
CA ASP A 552 13.74 14.18 34.72
C ASP A 552 12.91 13.33 33.76
N ILE A 553 11.65 13.68 33.55
CA ILE A 553 10.77 12.97 32.59
C ILE A 553 11.33 13.13 31.15
N ILE A 554 11.72 14.35 30.76
CA ILE A 554 12.33 14.60 29.45
C ILE A 554 13.64 13.81 29.31
N LYS A 555 14.49 13.78 30.34
CA LYS A 555 15.74 12.99 30.34
C LYS A 555 15.48 11.50 30.19
N GLN A 556 14.45 10.95 30.84
CA GLN A 556 14.06 9.54 30.68
C GLN A 556 13.72 9.23 29.21
N VAL A 557 12.88 10.06 28.58
CA VAL A 557 12.48 9.87 27.17
C VAL A 557 13.66 10.05 26.23
N ILE A 558 14.50 11.06 26.43
CA ILE A 558 15.70 11.31 25.61
C ILE A 558 16.67 10.13 25.71
N THR A 559 16.89 9.59 26.91
CA THR A 559 17.77 8.43 27.13
C THR A 559 17.21 7.18 26.47
N ALA A 560 15.92 6.90 26.65
CA ALA A 560 15.26 5.72 26.10
C ALA A 560 15.24 5.69 24.57
N ASN A 561 15.27 6.86 23.91
CA ASN A 561 15.33 6.99 22.46
C ASN A 561 16.77 7.19 21.93
N GLY A 562 17.81 7.07 22.77
CA GLY A 562 19.21 7.20 22.33
C GLY A 562 19.68 8.61 21.97
N LEU A 563 18.93 9.65 22.34
CA LEU A 563 19.11 11.04 21.85
C LEU A 563 20.05 11.91 22.71
N LEU A 564 20.87 11.30 23.58
CA LEU A 564 21.71 12.04 24.55
C LEU A 564 22.82 12.86 23.90
N ASN A 565 23.30 12.48 22.72
CA ASN A 565 24.49 13.08 22.09
C ASN A 565 24.17 14.02 20.92
N GLU A 566 22.89 14.20 20.59
CA GLU A 566 22.44 15.01 19.47
C GLU A 566 21.52 16.16 19.90
N THR A 567 21.07 16.95 18.92
CA THR A 567 19.98 17.90 19.15
C THR A 567 18.66 17.18 18.93
N ALA A 568 17.76 17.24 19.89
CA ALA A 568 16.45 16.64 19.82
C ALA A 568 15.33 17.68 20.04
N SER A 569 14.12 17.29 19.68
CA SER A 569 12.88 18.01 19.97
C SER A 569 12.06 17.17 20.94
N ALA A 570 11.92 17.64 22.19
CA ALA A 570 10.99 17.05 23.15
C ALA A 570 9.64 17.75 23.07
N LYS A 571 8.54 16.98 23.03
CA LYS A 571 7.17 17.50 23.06
C LYS A 571 6.48 17.00 24.32
N ILE A 572 6.00 17.93 25.15
CA ILE A 572 5.13 17.62 26.27
C ILE A 572 3.69 17.96 25.90
N ILE A 573 2.73 17.11 26.26
CA ILE A 573 1.31 17.27 25.93
C ILE A 573 0.48 17.02 27.18
N ALA A 574 -0.50 17.89 27.42
CA ALA A 574 -1.63 17.64 28.30
C ALA A 574 -2.92 17.65 27.48
N ALA A 575 -3.70 16.58 27.58
CA ALA A 575 -4.99 16.45 26.94
C ALA A 575 -6.06 16.03 27.96
N LYS A 576 -7.29 16.50 27.80
CA LYS A 576 -8.41 16.09 28.64
C LYS A 576 -8.68 14.60 28.42
N GLY A 577 -8.75 13.84 29.52
CA GLY A 577 -8.84 12.39 29.50
C GLY A 577 -10.25 11.89 29.22
N GLY A 578 -10.51 10.64 29.63
CA GLY A 578 -11.86 10.09 29.72
C GLY A 578 -12.12 9.59 31.13
N GLU A 579 -13.17 10.12 31.77
CA GLU A 579 -13.55 9.84 33.19
C GLU A 579 -13.66 8.34 33.54
N LYS A 580 -13.83 7.46 32.55
CA LYS A 580 -14.10 6.03 32.74
C LYS A 580 -12.89 5.18 33.14
N TYR A 581 -11.66 5.63 32.90
CA TYR A 581 -10.47 4.75 32.91
C TYR A 581 -9.30 5.21 33.80
N SER A 582 -9.39 6.39 34.43
CA SER A 582 -8.33 6.94 35.27
C SER A 582 -8.93 7.80 36.39
N MET A 583 -8.29 7.82 37.56
CA MET A 583 -8.64 8.77 38.64
C MET A 583 -8.27 10.21 38.28
N ALA A 584 -7.29 10.41 37.39
CA ALA A 584 -6.95 11.71 36.82
C ALA A 584 -7.64 11.88 35.46
N ASP A 585 -8.38 12.97 35.30
CA ASP A 585 -9.15 13.27 34.08
C ASP A 585 -8.28 14.01 33.02
N TYR A 586 -7.09 13.48 32.78
CA TYR A 586 -6.14 13.98 31.79
C TYR A 586 -5.17 12.89 31.32
N ASP A 587 -4.65 13.07 30.11
CA ASP A 587 -3.52 12.36 29.54
C ASP A 587 -2.31 13.30 29.46
N LEU A 588 -1.18 12.85 30.03
CA LEU A 588 0.12 13.51 29.95
C LEU A 588 1.09 12.65 29.16
N LEU A 589 1.69 13.26 28.14
CA LEU A 589 2.62 12.59 27.23
C LEU A 589 3.92 13.38 27.12
N VAL A 590 5.04 12.66 27.05
CA VAL A 590 6.34 13.21 26.63
C VAL A 590 6.92 12.34 25.52
N LEU A 591 7.17 12.97 24.38
CA LEU A 591 7.73 12.35 23.18
C LEU A 591 9.03 13.06 22.81
N ALA A 592 9.98 12.35 22.20
CA ALA A 592 11.19 12.96 21.68
C ALA A 592 11.55 12.41 20.30
N LYS A 593 12.20 13.24 19.48
CA LYS A 593 12.75 12.83 18.20
C LYS A 593 14.02 13.62 17.88
N PRO A 594 14.93 13.09 17.04
CA PRO A 594 16.03 13.85 16.46
C PRO A 594 15.54 15.17 15.84
N TYR A 595 16.32 16.24 16.00
CA TYR A 595 16.07 17.51 15.34
C TYR A 595 17.20 17.83 14.36
N SER A 596 16.86 17.89 13.08
CA SER A 596 17.73 18.38 12.03
C SER A 596 17.34 19.82 11.67
N LYS A 597 18.33 20.66 11.38
CA LYS A 597 18.08 22.01 10.85
C LYS A 597 17.34 21.90 9.51
N ARG A 598 16.48 22.89 9.22
CA ARG A 598 15.76 22.92 7.94
C ARG A 598 16.77 23.16 6.80
N PRO A 599 16.78 22.32 5.73
CA PRO A 599 17.74 22.47 4.62
C PRO A 599 17.72 23.85 3.95
N GLN A 600 16.57 24.53 3.94
CA GLN A 600 16.41 25.85 3.36
C GLN A 600 17.16 26.93 4.14
N ILE A 601 17.26 26.79 5.46
CA ILE A 601 18.04 27.71 6.30
C ILE A 601 19.52 27.58 5.96
N GLU A 602 20.01 26.35 5.71
CA GLU A 602 21.41 26.10 5.38
C GLU A 602 21.77 26.54 3.95
N SER A 603 20.88 26.27 2.99
CA SER A 603 21.11 26.56 1.57
C SER A 603 20.87 28.03 1.21
N ASN A 604 19.72 28.58 1.61
CA ASN A 604 19.27 29.91 1.19
C ASN A 604 19.62 31.00 2.19
N LYS A 605 20.20 30.64 3.35
CA LYS A 605 20.50 31.57 4.45
C LYS A 605 19.25 32.34 4.92
N GLY A 606 18.08 31.70 4.88
CA GLY A 606 16.81 32.29 5.28
C GLY A 606 15.59 31.52 4.76
N LEU A 607 14.40 32.04 5.04
CA LEU A 607 13.12 31.45 4.64
C LEU A 607 12.30 32.38 3.74
N ASN A 608 11.68 31.84 2.71
CA ASN A 608 10.70 32.54 1.89
C ASN A 608 9.29 32.40 2.50
N LEU A 609 8.56 33.51 2.53
CA LEU A 609 7.20 33.58 3.06
C LEU A 609 6.19 33.65 1.92
N ALA A 610 5.00 33.11 2.16
CA ALA A 610 3.81 33.38 1.36
C ALA A 610 2.70 33.95 2.25
N LEU A 611 2.04 35.02 1.81
CA LEU A 611 0.94 35.64 2.54
C LEU A 611 -0.27 34.71 2.53
N TYR A 612 -0.68 34.23 3.71
CA TYR A 612 -1.82 33.34 3.81
C TYR A 612 -3.12 34.12 3.67
N SER A 613 -3.97 33.73 2.73
CA SER A 613 -5.19 34.47 2.38
C SER A 613 -6.29 34.39 3.42
N GLU A 614 -6.26 33.38 4.30
CA GLU A 614 -7.25 33.21 5.35
C GLU A 614 -6.76 33.84 6.66
N PRO A 615 -7.45 34.87 7.19
CA PRO A 615 -7.05 35.49 8.44
C PRO A 615 -7.32 34.57 9.63
N ARG A 616 -6.53 34.73 10.69
CA ARG A 616 -6.67 33.95 11.93
C ARG A 616 -7.86 34.44 12.76
N GLN A 617 -8.82 33.55 13.02
CA GLN A 617 -10.09 33.88 13.69
C GLN A 617 -10.31 33.09 15.00
N THR A 618 -9.27 32.88 15.82
CA THR A 618 -9.43 32.12 17.08
C THR A 618 -8.81 32.82 18.28
N PRO A 619 -9.53 32.90 19.42
CA PRO A 619 -8.97 33.41 20.68
C PRO A 619 -8.00 32.39 21.32
N LEU A 620 -8.01 31.13 20.87
CA LEU A 620 -7.18 30.06 21.42
C LEU A 620 -5.70 30.20 21.06
N ALA A 621 -5.37 30.99 20.03
CA ALA A 621 -4.02 31.16 19.51
C ALA A 621 -3.04 31.81 20.51
N ARG A 622 -3.54 32.42 21.59
CA ARG A 622 -2.68 32.86 22.71
C ARG A 622 -2.06 31.70 23.49
N TYR A 623 -2.57 30.48 23.30
CA TYR A 623 -2.08 29.25 23.90
C TYR A 623 -1.65 28.27 22.81
N LYS A 624 -0.67 27.42 23.12
CA LYS A 624 -0.19 26.38 22.21
C LYS A 624 -1.07 25.12 22.34
N THR A 625 -2.30 25.21 21.84
CA THR A 625 -3.34 24.17 21.99
C THR A 625 -3.20 23.04 20.97
N LEU A 626 -3.89 21.91 21.21
CA LEU A 626 -4.01 20.81 20.24
C LEU A 626 -4.86 21.17 19.00
N ASN A 627 -5.55 22.31 19.00
CA ASN A 627 -6.29 22.87 17.86
C ASN A 627 -5.33 23.53 16.83
N TYR A 628 -4.32 22.78 16.40
CA TYR A 628 -3.20 23.30 15.59
C TYR A 628 -3.38 23.08 14.07
N LEU A 629 -4.51 22.50 13.65
CA LEU A 629 -4.78 22.15 12.25
C LEU A 629 -4.70 23.36 11.31
N TYR A 630 -5.21 24.52 11.73
CA TYR A 630 -5.12 25.77 10.96
C TYR A 630 -3.68 26.09 10.54
N TYR A 631 -2.74 26.04 11.48
CA TYR A 631 -1.33 26.33 11.21
C TYR A 631 -0.66 25.24 10.36
N LEU A 632 -1.07 23.98 10.52
CA LEU A 632 -0.58 22.88 9.69
C LEU A 632 -0.99 23.07 8.22
N LEU A 633 -2.27 23.36 7.97
CA LEU A 633 -2.81 23.59 6.63
C LEU A 633 -2.19 24.84 5.99
N ALA A 634 -2.03 25.92 6.74
CA ALA A 634 -1.34 27.12 6.25
C ALA A 634 0.09 26.80 5.77
N GLY A 635 0.84 25.99 6.54
CA GLY A 635 2.17 25.56 6.14
C GLY A 635 2.21 24.65 4.91
N GLN A 636 1.23 23.76 4.74
CA GLN A 636 1.10 22.94 3.53
C GLN A 636 0.80 23.81 2.31
N TRP A 637 -0.13 24.74 2.45
CA TRP A 637 -0.47 25.72 1.42
C TRP A 637 0.74 26.56 0.99
N ALA A 638 1.56 27.03 1.93
CA ALA A 638 2.77 27.79 1.59
C ALA A 638 3.74 26.96 0.74
N LYS A 639 3.92 25.67 1.06
CA LYS A 639 4.74 24.75 0.26
C LYS A 639 4.20 24.54 -1.15
N GLU A 640 2.89 24.40 -1.31
CA GLU A 640 2.24 24.31 -2.63
C GLU A 640 2.46 25.58 -3.47
N LYS A 641 2.65 26.73 -2.83
CA LYS A 641 3.02 28.01 -3.46
C LYS A 641 4.52 28.22 -3.64
N GLY A 642 5.35 27.25 -3.28
CA GLY A 642 6.80 27.33 -3.39
C GLY A 642 7.48 28.19 -2.32
N ALA A 643 6.81 28.46 -1.20
CA ALA A 643 7.36 29.15 -0.03
C ALA A 643 7.64 28.18 1.13
N ASP A 644 8.40 28.64 2.13
CA ASP A 644 8.84 27.85 3.27
C ASP A 644 7.88 27.96 4.46
N GLU A 645 7.33 29.16 4.70
CA GLU A 645 6.35 29.42 5.75
C GLU A 645 5.20 30.31 5.27
N ALA A 646 4.04 30.13 5.90
CA ALA A 646 2.88 30.98 5.70
C ALA A 646 2.94 32.17 6.66
N LEU A 647 2.87 33.40 6.14
CA LEU A 647 2.70 34.62 6.93
C LEU A 647 1.21 34.77 7.27
N VAL A 648 0.88 34.70 8.55
CA VAL A 648 -0.49 34.73 9.06
C VAL A 648 -0.86 36.15 9.47
N VAL A 649 -2.03 36.61 9.02
CA VAL A 649 -2.60 37.91 9.37
C VAL A 649 -3.79 37.78 10.33
N ASN A 650 -4.03 38.86 11.06
CA ASN A 650 -5.22 39.08 11.87
C ASN A 650 -6.41 39.51 10.98
N PRO A 651 -7.65 39.50 11.50
CA PRO A 651 -8.83 39.91 10.73
C PRO A 651 -8.80 41.36 10.24
N ASP A 652 -8.02 42.23 10.88
CA ASP A 652 -7.80 43.62 10.46
C ASP A 652 -6.70 43.77 9.38
N GLY A 653 -6.15 42.65 8.90
CA GLY A 653 -5.08 42.62 7.89
C GLY A 653 -3.67 42.81 8.46
N SER A 654 -3.51 43.08 9.76
CA SER A 654 -2.19 43.21 10.38
C SER A 654 -1.50 41.85 10.55
N ILE A 655 -0.18 41.83 10.51
CA ILE A 655 0.64 40.64 10.71
C ILE A 655 0.47 40.13 12.14
N SER A 656 0.31 38.81 12.28
CA SER A 656 0.32 38.12 13.57
C SER A 656 1.64 37.41 13.81
N GLU A 657 1.93 36.41 12.99
CA GLU A 657 3.04 35.46 13.14
C GLU A 657 3.17 34.66 11.84
N THR A 658 4.08 33.70 11.78
CA THR A 658 4.05 32.66 10.74
C THR A 658 3.40 31.39 11.27
N ASN A 659 3.21 30.39 10.40
CA ASN A 659 2.64 29.13 10.85
C ASN A 659 3.49 28.38 11.90
N THR A 660 4.78 28.69 12.04
CA THR A 660 5.63 28.07 13.07
C THR A 660 6.43 29.03 13.95
N ALA A 661 6.51 30.32 13.64
CA ALA A 661 7.44 31.26 14.28
C ALA A 661 6.81 32.62 14.55
N ASN A 662 7.30 33.33 15.57
CA ASN A 662 6.97 34.74 15.77
C ASN A 662 7.86 35.61 14.87
N ILE A 663 7.39 36.81 14.53
CA ILE A 663 8.09 37.73 13.61
C ILE A 663 8.47 39.04 14.31
N LEU A 664 9.66 39.57 13.99
CA LEU A 664 10.20 40.85 14.44
C LEU A 664 10.71 41.62 13.22
N ILE A 665 10.43 42.92 13.15
CA ILE A 665 10.75 43.76 11.98
C ILE A 665 11.79 44.81 12.40
N ILE A 666 12.86 44.98 11.63
CA ILE A 666 14.01 45.83 11.99
C ILE A 666 14.00 47.12 11.17
N TYR A 667 14.21 48.25 11.86
CA TYR A 667 14.52 49.57 11.30
C TYR A 667 15.69 50.19 12.08
N GLY A 668 16.91 50.01 11.58
CA GLY A 668 18.14 50.42 12.24
C GLY A 668 18.27 49.81 13.63
N LYS A 669 18.27 50.65 14.67
CA LYS A 669 18.28 50.23 16.08
C LYS A 669 16.89 50.12 16.72
N LYS A 670 15.83 50.22 15.93
CA LYS A 670 14.44 50.05 16.35
C LYS A 670 13.89 48.73 15.84
N ILE A 671 13.18 47.98 16.67
CA ILE A 671 12.53 46.72 16.34
C ILE A 671 11.04 46.87 16.58
N LEU A 672 10.24 46.61 15.55
CA LEU A 672 8.79 46.56 15.67
C LEU A 672 8.37 45.12 16.00
N ASN A 673 7.58 45.00 17.06
CA ASN A 673 6.92 43.76 17.47
C ASN A 673 5.45 43.86 17.02
N PRO A 674 4.97 42.97 16.12
CA PRO A 674 3.59 42.98 15.69
C PRO A 674 2.63 42.83 16.88
N VAL A 675 1.66 43.73 16.97
CA VAL A 675 0.61 43.67 17.99
C VAL A 675 -0.52 42.76 17.52
N SER A 676 -0.91 41.85 18.40
CA SER A 676 -2.07 40.98 18.20
C SER A 676 -2.68 40.60 19.54
N THR A 677 -4.00 40.71 19.65
CA THR A 677 -4.75 40.40 20.87
C THR A 677 -4.67 38.93 21.28
N HIS A 678 -4.28 38.05 20.35
CA HIS A 678 -4.32 36.60 20.51
C HIS A 678 -3.09 35.89 19.92
N VAL A 679 -1.93 36.54 19.86
CA VAL A 679 -0.68 35.89 19.43
C VAL A 679 -0.05 35.12 20.59
N LEU A 680 0.52 33.95 20.30
CA LEU A 680 1.30 33.20 21.27
C LEU A 680 2.58 33.96 21.61
N CYS A 681 2.79 34.26 22.90
CA CYS A 681 4.05 34.85 23.34
C CYS A 681 5.21 33.84 23.13
N GLY A 682 6.12 34.16 22.21
CA GLY A 682 7.25 33.31 21.85
C GLY A 682 8.35 33.30 22.90
N ILE A 683 8.80 32.09 23.30
CA ILE A 683 9.92 31.92 24.24
C ILE A 683 11.22 32.38 23.59
N MET A 684 11.55 31.86 22.40
CA MET A 684 12.71 32.32 21.63
C MET A 684 12.62 33.82 21.32
N GLY A 685 11.46 34.31 20.88
CA GLY A 685 11.25 35.74 20.63
C GLY A 685 11.53 36.60 21.85
N THR A 686 11.14 36.16 23.05
CA THR A 686 11.42 36.86 24.31
C THR A 686 12.91 36.87 24.63
N ALA A 687 13.61 35.73 24.47
CA ALA A 687 15.05 35.65 24.66
C ALA A 687 15.82 36.57 23.69
N VAL A 688 15.41 36.59 22.41
CA VAL A 688 15.96 37.49 21.39
C VAL A 688 15.73 38.96 21.75
N LYS A 689 14.52 39.33 22.16
CA LYS A 689 14.20 40.71 22.58
C LYS A 689 15.07 41.17 23.75
N LYS A 690 15.30 40.29 24.74
CA LYS A 690 16.20 40.57 25.87
C LYS A 690 17.63 40.83 25.40
N LEU A 691 18.21 39.92 24.61
CA LEU A 691 19.57 40.05 24.09
C LEU A 691 19.77 41.32 23.24
N LEU A 692 18.81 41.61 22.35
CA LEU A 692 18.88 42.80 21.50
C LEU A 692 18.74 44.09 22.31
N SER A 693 17.96 44.09 23.40
CA SER A 693 17.90 45.25 24.33
C SER A 693 19.27 45.51 24.96
N GLU A 694 19.99 44.47 25.37
CA GLU A 694 21.36 44.56 25.90
C GLU A 694 22.35 45.10 24.84
N TRP A 695 22.07 44.89 23.55
CA TRP A 695 22.84 45.47 22.43
C TRP A 695 22.34 46.86 21.97
N GLY A 696 21.49 47.50 22.77
CA GLY A 696 21.01 48.86 22.57
C GLY A 696 19.92 48.99 21.50
N TYR A 697 19.20 47.92 21.17
CA TYR A 697 18.00 48.03 20.35
C TYR A 697 16.79 48.48 21.18
N GLN A 698 15.91 49.27 20.57
CA GLN A 698 14.65 49.72 21.15
C GLN A 698 13.48 48.97 20.53
N PHE A 699 12.42 48.71 21.32
CA PHE A 699 11.25 47.96 20.88
C PHE A 699 10.01 48.84 20.87
N GLU A 700 9.19 48.68 19.82
CA GLU A 700 7.87 49.30 19.72
C GLU A 700 6.84 48.24 19.31
N ASP A 701 5.77 48.15 20.09
CA ASP A 701 4.59 47.35 19.76
C ASP A 701 3.73 48.15 18.76
N LYS A 702 3.57 47.62 17.55
CA LYS A 702 2.81 48.28 16.48
C LYS A 702 1.96 47.30 15.67
N GLN A 703 0.82 47.75 15.15
CA GLN A 703 0.15 47.06 14.06
C GLN A 703 0.94 47.26 12.77
N ILE A 704 1.23 46.15 12.07
CA ILE A 704 2.11 46.14 10.90
C ILE A 704 1.37 45.42 9.78
N LEU A 705 1.31 46.00 8.59
CA LEU A 705 0.72 45.38 7.40
C LEU A 705 1.79 44.59 6.61
N PRO A 706 1.42 43.59 5.81
CA PRO A 706 2.36 42.82 4.98
C PRO A 706 3.28 43.69 4.12
N ASP A 707 2.76 44.78 3.55
CA ASP A 707 3.54 45.68 2.69
C ASP A 707 4.62 46.46 3.45
N ASP A 708 4.48 46.65 4.77
CA ASP A 708 5.48 47.35 5.58
C ASP A 708 6.81 46.59 5.63
N LEU A 709 6.78 45.26 5.44
CA LEU A 709 7.96 44.40 5.47
C LEU A 709 8.99 44.76 4.37
N PHE A 710 8.54 45.29 3.24
CA PHE A 710 9.43 45.67 2.13
C PHE A 710 10.25 46.93 2.42
N ALA A 711 9.81 47.75 3.38
CA ALA A 711 10.54 48.95 3.80
C ALA A 711 11.51 48.69 4.97
N ALA A 712 11.47 47.50 5.57
CA ALA A 712 12.29 47.14 6.72
C ALA A 712 13.74 46.85 6.32
N ASP A 713 14.69 47.15 7.22
CA ASP A 713 16.10 46.78 7.06
C ASP A 713 16.34 45.28 7.22
N GLY A 714 15.38 44.57 7.82
CA GLY A 714 15.38 43.12 7.93
C GLY A 714 14.17 42.59 8.68
N VAL A 715 13.88 41.31 8.49
CA VAL A 715 12.77 40.61 9.14
C VAL A 715 13.30 39.32 9.77
N ILE A 716 13.11 39.17 11.09
CA ILE A 716 13.56 38.01 11.86
C ILE A 716 12.34 37.16 12.25
N LEU A 717 12.44 35.87 11.98
CA LEU A 717 11.55 34.82 12.48
C LEU A 717 12.19 34.16 13.71
N THR A 718 11.41 33.90 14.75
CA THR A 718 11.90 33.30 16.00
C THR A 718 11.10 32.07 16.40
N ASN A 719 11.80 30.96 16.68
CA ASN A 719 11.20 29.68 17.05
C ASN A 719 12.16 28.91 17.99
N SER A 720 11.63 28.25 19.03
CA SER A 720 12.46 27.55 20.02
C SER A 720 13.34 26.43 19.46
N LEU A 721 12.96 25.80 18.33
CA LEU A 721 13.79 24.80 17.65
C LEU A 721 14.77 25.44 16.67
N MET A 722 14.34 26.43 15.88
CA MET A 722 15.15 27.01 14.80
C MET A 722 16.11 28.11 15.26
N GLY A 723 15.81 28.78 16.37
CA GLY A 723 16.46 30.02 16.76
C GLY A 723 15.86 31.24 16.05
N ALA A 724 16.70 32.24 15.79
CA ALA A 724 16.43 33.40 14.96
C ALA A 724 16.84 33.10 13.50
N VAL A 725 15.94 33.35 12.55
CA VAL A 725 16.14 33.05 11.12
C VAL A 725 15.64 34.25 10.30
N PRO A 726 16.38 34.73 9.29
CA PRO A 726 15.90 35.82 8.45
C PRO A 726 14.78 35.36 7.51
N ALA A 727 13.78 36.21 7.30
CA ALA A 727 12.89 36.10 6.15
C ALA A 727 13.52 36.82 4.95
N ILE A 728 13.62 36.12 3.82
CA ILE A 728 14.36 36.60 2.63
C ILE A 728 13.43 36.98 1.46
N GLY A 729 12.14 36.64 1.57
CA GLY A 729 11.15 37.02 0.57
C GLY A 729 9.73 36.87 1.07
N LEU A 730 8.80 37.56 0.41
CA LEU A 730 7.35 37.45 0.58
C LEU A 730 6.69 37.43 -0.81
N ASP A 731 5.89 36.40 -1.10
CA ASP A 731 5.16 36.23 -2.37
C ASP A 731 6.06 36.42 -3.62
N GLY A 732 7.28 35.85 -3.56
CA GLY A 732 8.27 35.92 -4.64
C GLY A 732 9.04 37.26 -4.74
N LYS A 733 8.70 38.26 -3.93
CA LYS A 733 9.45 39.52 -3.82
C LYS A 733 10.52 39.41 -2.74
N LYS A 734 11.69 40.02 -2.97
CA LYS A 734 12.82 39.98 -2.02
C LYS A 734 12.60 40.89 -0.82
N LEU A 735 13.02 40.43 0.36
CA LEU A 735 13.15 41.22 1.58
C LEU A 735 14.64 41.48 1.88
N ASN A 736 14.92 42.50 2.69
CA ASN A 736 16.28 42.77 3.15
C ASN A 736 16.75 41.67 4.10
N ASN A 737 17.97 41.18 3.87
CA ASN A 737 18.48 40.01 4.56
C ASN A 737 19.15 40.39 5.90
N SER A 738 18.66 39.83 7.01
CA SER A 738 19.23 40.00 8.36
C SER A 738 20.07 38.80 8.83
N PHE A 739 20.63 38.01 7.90
CA PHE A 739 21.36 36.77 8.21
C PHE A 739 22.48 36.92 9.24
N GLU A 740 23.37 37.90 9.08
CA GLU A 740 24.51 38.09 10.01
C GLU A 740 24.05 38.39 11.44
N LEU A 741 22.97 39.16 11.58
CA LEU A 741 22.38 39.44 12.89
C LEU A 741 21.77 38.17 13.49
N CYS A 742 21.04 37.39 12.70
CA CYS A 742 20.47 36.11 13.13
C CYS A 742 21.54 35.10 13.57
N GLU A 743 22.65 34.98 12.83
CA GLU A 743 23.78 34.13 13.21
C GLU A 743 24.40 34.57 14.54
N ARG A 744 24.62 35.88 14.72
CA ARG A 744 25.15 36.42 15.96
C ARG A 744 24.20 36.17 17.15
N ILE A 745 22.88 36.32 16.95
CA ILE A 745 21.87 36.02 17.96
C ILE A 745 21.92 34.53 18.33
N ASN A 746 21.92 33.64 17.34
CA ASN A 746 21.90 32.21 17.58
C ASN A 746 23.14 31.72 18.33
N LYS A 747 24.32 32.28 18.03
CA LYS A 747 25.57 31.94 18.71
C LYS A 747 25.55 32.24 20.22
N GLU A 748 24.78 33.23 20.65
CA GLU A 748 24.71 33.67 22.04
C GLU A 748 23.58 32.98 22.82
N ILE A 749 22.55 32.49 22.11
CA ILE A 749 21.34 31.93 22.72
C ILE A 749 21.30 30.39 22.68
N LEU A 750 21.78 29.76 21.59
CA LEU A 750 21.66 28.31 21.32
C LEU A 750 22.98 27.57 21.49
#